data_AF-A0A948BH52-F1
#
_entry.id   AF-A0A948BH52-F1
#
_cell.length_a   1.000
_cell.length_b   1.000
_cell.length_c   1.000
_cell.angle_alpha   90.00
_cell.angle_beta   90.00
_cell.angle_gamma   90.00
#
_symmetry.space_group_name_H-M   'P 1'
#
loop_
_entity.id
_entity.type
_entity.pdbx_description
1 polymer ?
#
loop_
_entity_poly.entity_id
_entity_poly.type
_entity_poly.pdbx_seq_one_letter_code
_entity_poly.pdbx_strand_id
1 'polypeptide(L)'
;MEKSPPALAVIHVLSYQGERMFGDKWAAFINTFRNRLKQYGIEEKDSSANLLQFSYNHPHAALASVFESLEETKKEYGWKKSTGIVPIQIIFHIDKPGDPPPPIRDISADLWDLLHQETPYVTRQLKQQWNNLMSGKKLPDLSFEQEGQELCQLVFKKESLIRSEKLFPNRELPVLGSQPECFYCGMTNHKAAACPAKFLTMETQGLPYVGFIPIDRINDLYQTIFSNFNKYTELITAGIPPAKIRKEEDLQVLVAYFDQFIIFQPRFLWNTAFSINYDWDNIYRSDKINIDNQPLYLGFDCLRAGNYSQAEELFEAELKDPGEKKIFAAIGLAFMYLEKGQPKYMSHYLQKAVELASQEKERIYTALLLARFYDLQGNLWKADNTLNQALTINRNCVEAKYSKVQMATKSGFGEKVVTDLRPIVEGQQEFFMIALLDPILLPVQGLVNEMLSAIIHDHAQSALGKLNKAQEECDELTSWFDKDDRLVGINLKTLANLKNLLEEKSYYGIQEAAERALGLVYSSQRIQENKIDALREQLNEITAQWTNYKKIWDLFNYKPLFESFNKTIISAKQKIITIRAISEKMNGNNYRKSIAIKDEIINELITLKHLITRMNLVKSILDATRLFGKYLLLSEIILLSLTIALFTLLANILEGSGTEGILRLVNDPWFKKQSISITTLLIAPMTALIMTSVKSFKK
;
A
#
# COMPACT_ATOMS: atom_id res chain seq x y z
N MET A 1 3.36 5.56 -23.76
CA MET A 1 2.59 6.15 -24.89
C MET A 1 3.31 7.41 -25.32
N GLU A 2 3.47 7.66 -26.62
CA GLU A 2 3.92 8.98 -27.10
C GLU A 2 2.92 10.04 -26.64
N LYS A 3 3.43 11.13 -26.06
CA LYS A 3 2.61 12.23 -25.56
C LYS A 3 1.92 12.88 -26.77
N SER A 4 0.58 12.96 -26.76
CA SER A 4 -0.17 13.62 -27.84
C SER A 4 0.36 15.05 -28.04
N PRO A 5 0.45 15.53 -29.30
CA PRO A 5 0.86 16.90 -29.57
C PRO A 5 -0.15 17.86 -28.92
N PRO A 6 0.32 18.98 -28.33
CA PRO A 6 -0.58 19.96 -27.74
C PRO A 6 -1.50 20.54 -28.82
N ALA A 7 -2.76 20.72 -28.47
CA ALA A 7 -3.78 21.30 -29.31
C ALA A 7 -3.93 22.79 -29.00
N LEU A 8 -3.98 23.61 -30.04
CA LEU A 8 -4.18 25.05 -29.95
C LEU A 8 -5.61 25.37 -30.39
N ALA A 9 -6.36 26.10 -29.56
CA ALA A 9 -7.61 26.75 -29.95
C ALA A 9 -7.33 28.25 -30.13
N VAL A 10 -7.65 28.77 -31.31
CA VAL A 10 -7.51 30.18 -31.64
C VAL A 10 -8.90 30.74 -31.95
N ILE A 11 -9.26 31.82 -31.25
CA ILE A 11 -10.59 32.42 -31.35
C ILE A 11 -10.42 33.91 -31.64
N HIS A 12 -10.84 34.31 -32.84
CA HIS A 12 -10.89 35.71 -33.24
C HIS A 12 -12.22 36.32 -32.77
N VAL A 13 -12.12 37.36 -31.95
CA VAL A 13 -13.26 38.09 -31.36
C VAL A 13 -13.57 39.29 -32.24
N LEU A 14 -14.74 39.31 -32.87
CA LEU A 14 -15.16 40.38 -33.78
C LEU A 14 -15.81 41.53 -32.98
N SER A 15 -14.98 42.25 -32.23
CA SER A 15 -15.40 43.23 -31.21
C SER A 15 -16.43 44.26 -31.70
N TYR A 16 -16.22 44.84 -32.88
CA TYR A 16 -17.17 45.81 -33.46
C TYR A 16 -18.58 45.22 -33.68
N GLN A 17 -18.67 43.98 -34.14
CA GLN A 17 -19.95 43.33 -34.39
C GLN A 17 -20.61 42.92 -33.06
N GLY A 18 -19.82 42.41 -32.12
CA GLY A 18 -20.28 42.07 -30.78
C GLY A 18 -20.84 43.25 -30.01
N GLU A 19 -20.16 44.40 -30.04
CA GLU A 19 -20.64 45.64 -29.42
C GLU A 19 -21.93 46.14 -30.08
N ARG A 20 -22.07 46.02 -31.40
CA ARG A 20 -23.33 46.38 -32.08
C ARG A 20 -24.49 45.45 -31.73
N MET A 21 -24.22 44.16 -31.49
CA MET A 21 -25.25 43.16 -31.20
C MET A 21 -25.62 43.10 -29.71
N PHE A 22 -24.66 43.31 -28.82
CA PHE A 22 -24.80 43.05 -27.39
C PHE A 22 -24.48 44.26 -26.49
N GLY A 23 -24.09 45.39 -27.08
CA GLY A 23 -23.82 46.64 -26.39
C GLY A 23 -22.72 46.50 -25.34
N ASP A 24 -22.87 47.24 -24.25
CA ASP A 24 -21.92 47.29 -23.13
C ASP A 24 -21.69 45.94 -22.45
N LYS A 25 -22.56 44.95 -22.68
CA LYS A 25 -22.41 43.59 -22.13
C LYS A 25 -21.40 42.74 -22.89
N TRP A 26 -20.98 43.15 -24.10
CA TRP A 26 -20.06 42.38 -24.94
C TRP A 26 -18.70 42.13 -24.27
N ALA A 27 -18.10 43.17 -23.70
CA ALA A 27 -16.81 43.05 -23.01
C ALA A 27 -16.89 42.07 -21.82
N ALA A 28 -17.98 42.14 -21.05
CA ALA A 28 -18.23 41.22 -19.94
C ALA A 28 -18.44 39.78 -20.42
N PHE A 29 -19.21 39.60 -21.50
CA PHE A 29 -19.42 38.29 -22.14
C PHE A 29 -18.09 37.64 -22.56
N ILE A 30 -17.24 38.37 -23.28
CA ILE A 30 -15.93 37.85 -23.74
C ILE A 30 -15.00 37.58 -22.56
N ASN A 31 -15.01 38.42 -21.54
CA ASN A 31 -14.20 38.17 -20.34
C ASN A 31 -14.66 36.91 -19.60
N THR A 32 -15.97 36.70 -19.43
CA THR A 32 -16.50 35.45 -18.86
C THR A 32 -16.13 34.24 -19.70
N PHE A 33 -16.27 34.32 -21.02
CA PHE A 33 -15.89 33.24 -21.94
C PHE A 33 -14.39 32.91 -21.84
N ARG A 34 -13.52 33.93 -21.89
CA ARG A 34 -12.06 33.80 -21.71
C ARG A 34 -11.71 33.15 -20.38
N ASN A 35 -12.39 33.52 -19.29
CA ASN A 35 -12.15 32.94 -17.96
C ASN A 35 -12.58 31.47 -17.87
N ARG A 36 -13.65 31.07 -18.56
CA ARG A 36 -14.06 29.65 -18.65
C ARG A 36 -13.06 28.81 -19.43
N LEU A 37 -12.51 29.34 -20.54
CA LEU A 37 -11.46 28.65 -21.31
C LEU A 37 -10.20 28.37 -20.46
N LYS A 38 -9.81 29.30 -19.58
CA LYS A 38 -8.68 29.13 -18.64
C LYS A 38 -8.84 27.98 -17.66
N GLN A 39 -10.08 27.51 -17.42
CA GLN A 39 -10.32 26.39 -16.52
C GLN A 39 -9.80 25.07 -17.09
N TYR A 40 -9.76 24.95 -18.41
CA TYR A 40 -9.41 23.71 -19.12
C TYR A 40 -8.16 23.83 -19.98
N GLY A 41 -7.71 25.04 -20.28
CA GLY A 41 -6.55 25.32 -21.13
C GLY A 41 -5.63 26.40 -20.56
N ILE A 42 -4.41 26.45 -21.08
CA ILE A 42 -3.40 27.44 -20.74
C ILE A 42 -3.50 28.57 -21.76
N GLU A 43 -3.69 29.80 -21.29
CA GLU A 43 -3.67 30.97 -22.16
C GLU A 43 -2.24 31.26 -22.65
N GLU A 44 -2.07 31.40 -23.96
CA GLU A 44 -0.79 31.72 -24.58
C GLU A 44 -0.37 33.16 -24.28
N LYS A 45 0.95 33.40 -24.23
CA LYS A 45 1.51 34.74 -23.96
C LYS A 45 1.08 35.79 -24.99
N ASP A 46 0.84 35.35 -26.22
CA ASP A 46 0.51 36.20 -27.36
C ASP A 46 -1.02 36.38 -27.51
N SER A 47 -1.81 35.84 -26.58
CA SER A 47 -3.26 36.02 -26.51
C SER A 47 -3.62 37.48 -26.21
N SER A 48 -4.56 38.03 -26.98
CA SER A 48 -5.01 39.43 -26.89
C SER A 48 -6.53 39.52 -26.76
N ALA A 49 -7.07 40.72 -26.55
CA ALA A 49 -8.54 40.91 -26.45
C ALA A 49 -9.30 40.52 -27.73
N ASN A 50 -8.67 40.66 -28.90
CA ASN A 50 -9.27 40.35 -30.19
C ASN A 50 -8.86 38.97 -30.71
N LEU A 51 -7.79 38.38 -30.21
CA LEU A 51 -7.33 37.06 -30.63
C LEU A 51 -6.98 36.22 -29.40
N LEU A 52 -7.92 35.39 -28.97
CA LEU A 52 -7.76 34.51 -27.82
C LEU A 52 -7.03 33.24 -28.26
N GLN A 53 -5.95 32.89 -27.56
CA GLN A 53 -5.12 31.73 -27.88
C GLN A 53 -4.95 30.84 -26.66
N PHE A 54 -5.34 29.57 -26.77
CA PHE A 54 -5.32 28.62 -25.67
C PHE A 54 -4.73 27.27 -26.07
N SER A 55 -3.78 26.80 -25.28
CA SER A 55 -3.17 25.47 -25.41
C SER A 55 -3.85 24.45 -24.51
N TYR A 56 -4.05 23.26 -25.06
CA TYR A 56 -4.65 22.10 -24.41
C TYR A 56 -3.79 20.87 -24.65
N ASN A 57 -3.82 19.91 -23.74
CA ASN A 57 -3.07 18.67 -23.91
C ASN A 57 -3.66 17.74 -24.99
N HIS A 58 -4.90 18.00 -25.45
CA HIS A 58 -5.57 17.16 -26.43
C HIS A 58 -6.64 17.91 -27.24
N PRO A 59 -6.83 17.62 -28.55
CA PRO A 59 -7.85 18.29 -29.38
C PRO A 59 -9.28 18.13 -28.87
N HIS A 60 -9.64 16.96 -28.34
CA HIS A 60 -10.95 16.74 -27.71
C HIS A 60 -11.20 17.73 -26.55
N ALA A 61 -10.19 17.97 -25.71
CA ALA A 61 -10.31 18.90 -24.59
C ALA A 61 -10.46 20.34 -25.07
N ALA A 62 -9.73 20.73 -26.13
CA ALA A 62 -9.88 22.03 -26.77
C ALA A 62 -11.31 22.27 -27.29
N LEU A 63 -11.85 21.32 -28.06
CA LEU A 63 -13.22 21.40 -28.58
C LEU A 63 -14.24 21.49 -27.45
N ALA A 64 -14.17 20.54 -26.52
CA ALA A 64 -15.06 20.47 -25.36
C ALA A 64 -15.06 21.78 -24.56
N SER A 65 -13.87 22.30 -24.25
CA SER A 65 -13.70 23.56 -23.53
C SER A 65 -14.36 24.73 -24.27
N VAL A 66 -14.12 24.87 -25.58
CA VAL A 66 -14.68 25.98 -26.37
C VAL A 66 -16.19 25.91 -26.45
N PHE A 67 -16.76 24.75 -26.79
CA PHE A 67 -18.22 24.62 -26.92
C PHE A 67 -18.95 24.75 -25.59
N GLU A 68 -18.46 24.07 -24.54
CA GLU A 68 -19.07 24.14 -23.21
C GLU A 68 -18.98 25.55 -22.64
N SER A 69 -17.80 26.19 -22.72
CA SER A 69 -17.60 27.56 -22.23
C SER A 69 -18.49 28.56 -22.97
N LEU A 70 -18.66 28.41 -24.28
CA LEU A 70 -19.48 29.30 -25.08
C LEU A 70 -20.97 29.15 -24.72
N GLU A 71 -21.46 27.93 -24.63
CA GLU A 71 -22.85 27.65 -24.27
C GLU A 71 -23.20 28.10 -22.84
N GLU A 72 -22.31 27.86 -21.89
CA GLU A 72 -22.49 28.34 -20.51
C GLU A 72 -22.49 29.86 -20.43
N THR A 73 -21.61 30.53 -21.19
CA THR A 73 -21.58 32.00 -21.25
C THR A 73 -22.85 32.55 -21.91
N LYS A 74 -23.30 31.95 -23.01
CA LYS A 74 -24.60 32.28 -23.64
C LYS A 74 -25.75 32.17 -22.64
N LYS A 75 -25.79 31.08 -21.87
CA LYS A 75 -26.84 30.86 -20.85
C LYS A 75 -26.79 31.91 -19.74
N GLU A 76 -25.61 32.21 -19.21
CA GLU A 76 -25.40 33.20 -18.14
C GLU A 76 -25.86 34.61 -18.57
N TYR A 77 -25.56 34.99 -19.80
CA TYR A 77 -25.89 36.31 -20.35
C TYR A 77 -27.24 36.35 -21.07
N GLY A 78 -28.00 35.23 -21.07
CA GLY A 78 -29.33 35.14 -21.68
C GLY A 78 -29.33 35.31 -23.20
N TRP A 79 -28.28 34.86 -23.90
CA TRP A 79 -28.17 34.87 -25.36
C TRP A 79 -29.25 33.96 -25.97
N LYS A 80 -30.13 34.52 -26.81
CA LYS A 80 -31.25 33.78 -27.43
C LYS A 80 -30.93 33.49 -28.89
N LYS A 81 -31.58 32.46 -29.47
CA LYS A 81 -31.49 32.21 -30.93
C LYS A 81 -31.88 33.44 -31.76
N SER A 82 -32.76 34.31 -31.25
CA SER A 82 -33.16 35.57 -31.89
C SER A 82 -32.08 36.67 -31.86
N THR A 83 -31.08 36.58 -30.97
CA THR A 83 -29.96 37.51 -30.90
C THR A 83 -29.01 37.34 -32.09
N GLY A 84 -29.04 36.18 -32.74
CA GLY A 84 -28.15 35.81 -33.83
C GLY A 84 -26.97 34.96 -33.36
N ILE A 85 -26.01 34.79 -34.27
CA ILE A 85 -24.78 34.03 -34.07
C ILE A 85 -23.81 34.87 -33.25
N VAL A 86 -23.05 34.24 -32.35
CA VAL A 86 -22.02 34.93 -31.57
C VAL A 86 -20.89 35.36 -32.51
N PRO A 87 -20.49 36.64 -32.54
CA PRO A 87 -19.52 37.16 -33.50
C PRO A 87 -18.08 36.82 -33.09
N ILE A 88 -17.75 35.53 -33.20
CA ILE A 88 -16.43 34.94 -32.98
C ILE A 88 -16.11 33.98 -34.12
N GLN A 89 -14.84 33.80 -34.47
CA GLN A 89 -14.38 32.78 -35.42
C GLN A 89 -13.43 31.82 -34.70
N ILE A 90 -13.52 30.52 -34.97
CA ILE A 90 -12.89 29.48 -34.15
C ILE A 90 -12.06 28.54 -35.02
N ILE A 91 -10.76 28.41 -34.71
CA ILE A 91 -9.85 27.47 -35.39
C ILE A 91 -9.16 26.58 -34.36
N PHE A 92 -9.07 25.28 -34.66
CA PHE A 92 -8.30 24.30 -33.90
C PHE A 92 -7.08 23.80 -34.70
N HIS A 93 -5.95 23.69 -34.01
CA HIS A 93 -4.68 23.26 -34.56
C HIS A 93 -3.97 22.28 -33.61
N ILE A 94 -2.95 21.57 -34.11
CA ILE A 94 -2.04 20.76 -33.30
C ILE A 94 -0.61 21.19 -33.59
N ASP A 95 0.08 21.69 -32.58
CA ASP A 95 1.44 22.14 -32.73
C ASP A 95 2.36 20.92 -32.89
N LYS A 96 3.28 20.98 -33.85
CA LYS A 96 4.36 20.00 -34.00
C LYS A 96 5.66 20.63 -33.51
N PRO A 97 6.45 19.91 -32.69
CA PRO A 97 7.75 20.41 -32.26
C PRO A 97 8.64 20.76 -33.45
N GLY A 98 9.06 22.02 -33.54
CA GLY A 98 9.97 22.51 -34.59
C GLY A 98 9.29 23.12 -35.83
N ASP A 99 7.96 23.04 -35.95
CA ASP A 99 7.24 23.74 -37.02
C ASP A 99 7.15 25.25 -36.72
N PRO A 100 7.16 26.12 -37.76
CA PRO A 100 6.95 27.55 -37.56
C PRO A 100 5.53 27.83 -37.04
N PRO A 101 5.31 28.95 -36.33
CA PRO A 101 3.99 29.33 -35.85
C PRO A 101 2.98 29.39 -37.00
N PRO A 102 1.81 28.75 -36.88
CA PRO A 102 0.85 28.73 -37.97
C PRO A 102 0.25 30.13 -38.19
N PRO A 103 -0.11 30.52 -39.44
CA PRO A 103 -0.65 31.85 -39.77
C PRO A 103 -1.87 32.25 -38.93
N ILE A 104 -2.60 31.27 -38.40
CA ILE A 104 -3.76 31.48 -37.52
C ILE A 104 -3.40 32.26 -36.23
N ARG A 105 -2.13 32.34 -35.84
CA ARG A 105 -1.71 33.14 -34.67
C ARG A 105 -1.65 34.65 -34.97
N ASP A 106 -1.82 35.05 -36.23
CA ASP A 106 -1.87 36.45 -36.67
C ASP A 106 -3.30 36.81 -37.10
N ILE A 107 -3.85 37.88 -36.50
CA ILE A 107 -5.19 38.38 -36.82
C ILE A 107 -5.26 39.02 -38.22
N SER A 108 -4.11 39.42 -38.79
CA SER A 108 -4.02 40.02 -40.12
C SER A 108 -3.94 38.99 -41.25
N ALA A 109 -3.93 37.69 -40.93
CA ALA A 109 -3.91 36.64 -41.93
C ALA A 109 -5.23 36.58 -42.73
N ASP A 110 -5.13 36.59 -44.06
CA ASP A 110 -6.26 36.54 -45.00
C ASP A 110 -7.24 35.37 -44.77
N LEU A 111 -6.79 34.31 -44.08
CA LEU A 111 -7.63 33.16 -43.74
C LEU A 111 -8.84 33.53 -42.87
N TRP A 112 -8.75 34.58 -42.04
CA TRP A 112 -9.82 34.98 -41.14
C TRP A 112 -11.02 35.57 -41.87
N ASP A 113 -10.79 36.22 -43.02
CA ASP A 113 -11.85 36.84 -43.82
C ASP A 113 -12.81 35.81 -44.44
N LEU A 114 -12.37 34.55 -44.55
CA LEU A 114 -13.13 33.47 -45.16
C LEU A 114 -14.04 32.75 -44.16
N LEU A 115 -13.87 32.96 -42.84
CA LEU A 115 -14.50 32.11 -41.83
C LEU A 115 -15.89 32.59 -41.42
N HIS A 116 -16.82 31.64 -41.34
CA HIS A 116 -18.12 31.87 -40.75
C HIS A 116 -18.05 32.03 -39.22
N GLN A 117 -18.94 32.87 -38.69
CA GLN A 117 -19.04 33.11 -37.25
C GLN A 117 -19.56 31.85 -36.53
N GLU A 118 -19.06 31.65 -35.32
CA GLU A 118 -19.40 30.53 -34.41
C GLU A 118 -19.23 29.14 -35.04
N THR A 119 -18.54 29.09 -36.18
CA THR A 119 -18.33 27.87 -36.94
C THR A 119 -16.93 27.35 -36.62
N PRO A 120 -16.80 26.09 -36.18
CA PRO A 120 -15.50 25.50 -35.84
C PRO A 120 -14.75 25.05 -37.09
N TYR A 121 -13.48 25.44 -37.17
CA TYR A 121 -12.56 25.03 -38.23
C TYR A 121 -11.39 24.23 -37.67
N VAL A 122 -10.86 23.28 -38.43
CA VAL A 122 -9.60 22.60 -38.14
C VAL A 122 -8.59 22.85 -39.23
N THR A 123 -7.33 22.95 -38.86
CA THR A 123 -6.24 22.96 -39.84
C THR A 123 -6.08 21.60 -40.50
N ARG A 124 -5.54 21.57 -41.74
CA ARG A 124 -5.22 20.34 -42.47
C ARG A 124 -4.41 19.34 -41.63
N GLN A 125 -3.49 19.86 -40.83
CA GLN A 125 -2.64 19.07 -39.94
C GLN A 125 -3.44 18.30 -38.88
N LEU A 126 -4.37 18.98 -38.20
CA LEU A 126 -5.27 18.33 -37.25
C LEU A 126 -6.20 17.34 -37.95
N LYS A 127 -6.76 17.70 -39.11
CA LYS A 127 -7.62 16.78 -39.89
C LYS A 127 -6.92 15.47 -40.25
N GLN A 128 -5.66 15.52 -40.67
CA GLN A 128 -4.89 14.32 -41.03
C GLN A 128 -4.69 13.35 -39.87
N GLN A 129 -4.63 13.86 -38.64
CA GLN A 129 -4.42 13.07 -37.43
C GLN A 129 -5.71 12.80 -36.65
N TRP A 130 -6.86 13.29 -37.15
CA TRP A 130 -8.11 13.32 -36.40
C TRP A 130 -8.51 11.96 -35.85
N ASN A 131 -8.57 10.93 -36.70
CA ASN A 131 -9.00 9.58 -36.29
C ASN A 131 -8.09 8.97 -35.24
N ASN A 132 -6.79 9.24 -35.30
CA ASN A 132 -5.81 8.72 -34.34
C ASN A 132 -5.94 9.43 -32.99
N LEU A 133 -6.00 10.76 -33.01
CA LEU A 133 -6.10 11.57 -31.79
C LEU A 133 -7.46 11.40 -31.12
N MET A 134 -8.54 11.27 -31.88
CA MET A 134 -9.89 11.14 -31.33
C MET A 134 -10.30 9.70 -30.98
N SER A 135 -9.41 8.73 -31.16
CA SER A 135 -9.70 7.32 -30.87
C SER A 135 -10.08 7.11 -29.40
N GLY A 136 -11.17 6.39 -29.15
CA GLY A 136 -11.69 6.11 -27.81
C GLY A 136 -12.39 7.29 -27.13
N LYS A 137 -12.49 8.47 -27.76
CA LYS A 137 -13.25 9.61 -27.24
C LYS A 137 -14.71 9.56 -27.70
N LYS A 138 -15.61 9.97 -26.82
CA LYS A 138 -17.04 10.10 -27.14
C LYS A 138 -17.27 11.39 -27.93
N LEU A 139 -17.30 11.29 -29.24
CA LEU A 139 -17.61 12.40 -30.14
C LEU A 139 -19.00 12.25 -30.77
N PRO A 140 -19.70 13.36 -31.00
CA PRO A 140 -20.89 13.34 -31.83
C PRO A 140 -20.55 13.05 -33.29
N ASP A 141 -21.54 12.56 -34.05
CA ASP A 141 -21.39 12.30 -35.48
C ASP A 141 -21.03 13.60 -36.22
N LEU A 142 -19.85 13.60 -36.85
CA LEU A 142 -19.31 14.77 -37.55
C LEU A 142 -18.76 14.43 -38.94
N SER A 143 -18.68 15.44 -39.80
CA SER A 143 -18.03 15.41 -41.11
C SER A 143 -17.14 16.64 -41.29
N PHE A 144 -16.22 16.55 -42.24
CA PHE A 144 -15.35 17.67 -42.63
C PHE A 144 -15.76 18.18 -44.00
N GLU A 145 -16.04 19.47 -44.09
CA GLU A 145 -16.23 20.18 -45.35
C GLU A 145 -14.98 21.02 -45.64
N GLN A 146 -14.49 20.99 -46.88
CA GLN A 146 -13.23 21.65 -47.24
C GLN A 146 -13.47 23.13 -47.48
N GLU A 147 -12.78 24.01 -46.76
CA GLU A 147 -12.91 25.47 -46.90
C GLU A 147 -11.54 26.07 -47.20
N GLY A 148 -11.31 26.38 -48.48
CA GLY A 148 -9.98 26.75 -48.97
C GLY A 148 -8.98 25.59 -48.96
N GLN A 149 -7.68 25.93 -49.07
CA GLN A 149 -6.60 24.94 -49.17
C GLN A 149 -6.09 24.43 -47.81
N GLU A 150 -6.25 25.21 -46.73
CA GLU A 150 -5.60 24.93 -45.45
C GLU A 150 -6.55 24.56 -44.30
N LEU A 151 -7.85 24.88 -44.42
CA LEU A 151 -8.84 24.70 -43.36
C LEU A 151 -9.96 23.75 -43.78
N CYS A 152 -10.57 23.12 -42.79
CA CYS A 152 -11.75 22.29 -42.96
C CYS A 152 -12.77 22.64 -41.88
N GLN A 153 -13.99 22.94 -42.31
CA GLN A 153 -15.13 23.14 -41.43
C GLN A 153 -15.49 21.82 -40.74
N LEU A 154 -15.72 21.88 -39.43
CA LEU A 154 -16.29 20.80 -38.64
C LEU A 154 -17.82 20.90 -38.67
N VAL A 155 -18.48 19.92 -39.30
CA VAL A 155 -19.95 19.88 -39.44
C VAL A 155 -20.52 18.76 -38.58
N PHE A 156 -21.37 19.12 -37.60
CA PHE A 156 -22.04 18.16 -36.74
C PHE A 156 -23.39 17.73 -37.32
N LYS A 157 -23.64 16.43 -37.42
CA LYS A 157 -24.89 15.88 -38.02
C LYS A 157 -26.12 16.05 -37.11
N LYS A 158 -25.92 16.24 -35.81
CA LYS A 158 -26.97 16.51 -34.81
C LYS A 158 -26.47 17.56 -33.83
N GLU A 159 -27.38 18.42 -33.33
CA GLU A 159 -27.14 19.27 -32.15
C GLU A 159 -26.81 18.35 -30.97
N SER A 160 -25.52 18.12 -30.74
CA SER A 160 -25.02 17.29 -29.64
C SER A 160 -23.76 17.96 -29.11
N LEU A 161 -23.82 18.30 -27.82
CA LEU A 161 -22.79 19.10 -27.17
C LEU A 161 -21.59 18.22 -26.82
N ILE A 162 -20.42 18.56 -27.36
CA ILE A 162 -19.15 18.07 -26.84
C ILE A 162 -18.98 18.69 -25.44
N ARG A 163 -18.73 17.86 -24.43
CA ARG A 163 -18.54 18.31 -23.04
C ARG A 163 -17.17 17.88 -22.54
N SER A 164 -16.62 18.68 -21.63
CA SER A 164 -15.40 18.35 -20.92
C SER A 164 -15.66 17.19 -19.96
N GLU A 165 -14.71 16.25 -19.90
CA GLU A 165 -14.77 15.17 -18.93
C GLU A 165 -14.25 15.71 -17.59
N LYS A 166 -15.15 15.81 -16.60
CA LYS A 166 -14.81 16.32 -15.26
C LYS A 166 -14.65 15.15 -14.31
N LEU A 167 -13.44 14.94 -13.79
CA LEU A 167 -13.15 13.93 -12.77
C LEU A 167 -13.98 14.16 -11.49
N PHE A 168 -14.17 15.42 -11.12
CA PHE A 168 -14.93 15.80 -9.93
C PHE A 168 -15.81 17.02 -10.23
N PRO A 169 -17.04 16.84 -10.74
CA PRO A 169 -17.88 17.92 -11.24
C PRO A 169 -18.49 18.80 -10.15
N ASN A 170 -18.71 18.32 -8.93
CA ASN A 170 -19.46 19.03 -7.88
C ASN A 170 -18.59 19.87 -6.91
N ARG A 171 -17.38 20.25 -7.33
CA ARG A 171 -16.37 20.91 -6.48
C ARG A 171 -16.81 22.29 -5.98
N GLU A 172 -17.70 22.95 -6.70
CA GLU A 172 -18.18 24.31 -6.45
C GLU A 172 -19.21 24.42 -5.32
N LEU A 173 -19.90 23.33 -4.97
CA LEU A 173 -21.01 23.35 -4.02
C LEU A 173 -20.72 24.07 -2.68
N PRO A 174 -19.55 23.92 -2.04
CA PRO A 174 -19.24 24.59 -0.78
C PRO A 174 -19.05 26.12 -0.89
N VAL A 175 -18.82 26.63 -2.10
CA VAL A 175 -18.52 28.04 -2.38
C VAL A 175 -19.64 28.80 -3.10
N LEU A 176 -20.82 28.18 -3.24
CA LEU A 176 -22.02 28.83 -3.81
C LEU A 176 -22.75 29.79 -2.85
N GLY A 177 -22.27 29.96 -1.63
CA GLY A 177 -22.84 30.90 -0.66
C GLY A 177 -22.45 32.36 -0.90
N SER A 178 -23.13 33.26 -0.19
CA SER A 178 -22.97 34.72 -0.34
C SER A 178 -22.08 35.38 0.72
N GLN A 179 -21.54 34.62 1.67
CA GLN A 179 -20.63 35.14 2.70
C GLN A 179 -19.19 35.16 2.16
N PRO A 180 -18.30 36.00 2.73
CA PRO A 180 -16.87 35.87 2.50
C PRO A 180 -16.36 34.46 2.82
N GLU A 181 -15.27 34.05 2.17
CA GLU A 181 -14.61 32.76 2.42
C GLU A 181 -14.33 32.59 3.93
N CYS A 182 -14.83 31.50 4.51
CA CYS A 182 -14.63 31.18 5.91
C CYS A 182 -13.16 30.86 6.21
N PHE A 183 -12.59 31.53 7.21
CA PHE A 183 -11.20 31.27 7.63
C PHE A 183 -10.97 29.82 8.04
N TYR A 184 -11.94 29.14 8.65
CA TYR A 184 -11.75 27.78 9.17
C TYR A 184 -11.92 26.66 8.13
N CYS A 185 -12.68 26.87 7.07
CA CYS A 185 -13.05 25.77 6.17
C CYS A 185 -13.24 26.16 4.70
N GLY A 186 -12.99 27.41 4.30
CA GLY A 186 -13.07 27.83 2.90
C GLY A 186 -14.50 27.97 2.34
N MET A 187 -15.54 27.55 3.06
CA MET A 187 -16.92 27.69 2.60
C MET A 187 -17.41 29.13 2.61
N THR A 188 -18.40 29.45 1.77
CA THR A 188 -19.01 30.80 1.67
C THR A 188 -20.46 30.84 2.16
N ASN A 189 -20.95 29.78 2.82
CA ASN A 189 -22.33 29.69 3.32
C ASN A 189 -22.50 30.13 4.80
N HIS A 190 -21.41 30.37 5.53
CA HIS A 190 -21.45 30.78 6.94
C HIS A 190 -20.30 31.73 7.30
N LYS A 191 -20.44 32.42 8.44
CA LYS A 191 -19.35 33.19 9.07
C LYS A 191 -18.51 32.28 9.97
N ALA A 192 -17.24 32.62 10.21
CA ALA A 192 -16.33 31.84 11.06
C ALA A 192 -16.92 31.43 12.42
N ALA A 193 -17.66 32.33 13.08
CA ALA A 193 -18.34 32.06 14.36
C ALA A 193 -19.32 30.87 14.33
N ALA A 194 -19.97 30.64 13.18
CA ALA A 194 -20.95 29.59 12.95
C ALA A 194 -20.36 28.37 12.20
N CYS A 195 -19.04 28.27 12.12
CA CYS A 195 -18.40 27.18 11.38
C CYS A 195 -18.60 25.83 12.08
N PRO A 196 -19.13 24.79 11.39
CA PRO A 196 -19.31 23.46 11.97
C PRO A 196 -17.97 22.81 12.36
N ALA A 197 -16.87 23.14 11.68
CA ALA A 197 -15.54 22.60 11.98
C ALA A 197 -15.07 22.86 13.42
N LYS A 198 -15.67 23.85 14.11
CA LYS A 198 -15.42 24.13 15.53
C LYS A 198 -15.73 22.93 16.44
N PHE A 199 -16.69 22.08 16.05
CA PHE A 199 -17.13 20.93 16.86
C PHE A 199 -16.42 19.62 16.51
N LEU A 200 -15.54 19.63 15.49
CA LEU A 200 -14.69 18.49 15.17
C LEU A 200 -13.50 18.42 16.13
N THR A 201 -12.94 17.22 16.29
CA THR A 201 -11.71 16.99 17.06
C THR A 201 -10.61 16.42 16.16
N MET A 202 -9.38 16.30 16.68
CA MET A 202 -8.30 15.63 15.94
C MET A 202 -8.48 14.11 15.82
N GLU A 203 -9.38 13.52 16.61
CA GLU A 203 -9.73 12.10 16.49
C GLU A 203 -10.75 11.83 15.37
N THR A 204 -11.47 12.87 14.93
CA THR A 204 -12.44 12.82 13.84
C THR A 204 -11.81 13.31 12.55
N GLN A 205 -11.07 12.43 11.86
CA GLN A 205 -10.49 12.71 10.53
C GLN A 205 -11.11 11.81 9.47
N GLY A 206 -11.39 12.36 8.29
CA GLY A 206 -11.93 11.70 7.11
C GLY A 206 -10.88 11.41 6.04
N LEU A 207 -9.82 12.22 5.91
CA LEU A 207 -8.77 12.03 4.88
C LEU A 207 -8.14 10.62 4.86
N PRO A 208 -7.88 9.96 6.01
CA PRO A 208 -7.35 8.59 6.01
C PRO A 208 -8.28 7.53 5.40
N TYR A 209 -9.59 7.82 5.30
CA TYR A 209 -10.60 6.86 4.87
C TYR A 209 -11.15 7.17 3.48
N VAL A 210 -11.32 8.46 3.14
CA VAL A 210 -11.99 8.90 1.91
C VAL A 210 -11.33 8.35 0.65
N GLY A 211 -10.02 8.14 0.66
CA GLY A 211 -9.29 7.61 -0.50
C GLY A 211 -9.58 6.15 -0.82
N PHE A 212 -10.24 5.40 0.07
CA PHE A 212 -10.76 4.05 -0.18
C PHE A 212 -12.15 4.04 -0.85
N ILE A 213 -12.80 5.20 -1.00
CA ILE A 213 -14.06 5.33 -1.73
C ILE A 213 -13.75 5.61 -3.22
N PRO A 214 -14.44 4.98 -4.18
CA PRO A 214 -14.30 5.30 -5.61
C PRO A 214 -14.69 6.76 -5.90
N ILE A 215 -13.97 7.45 -6.79
CA ILE A 215 -14.16 8.90 -7.04
C ILE A 215 -15.59 9.24 -7.48
N ASP A 216 -16.20 8.42 -8.35
CA ASP A 216 -17.59 8.63 -8.78
C ASP A 216 -18.55 8.60 -7.58
N ARG A 217 -18.30 7.67 -6.64
CA ARG A 217 -19.08 7.56 -5.40
C ARG A 217 -18.84 8.73 -4.46
N ILE A 218 -17.60 9.21 -4.34
CA ILE A 218 -17.30 10.44 -3.59
C ILE A 218 -18.09 11.60 -4.19
N ASN A 219 -18.14 11.73 -5.50
CA ASN A 219 -18.86 12.81 -6.17
C ASN A 219 -20.37 12.80 -5.87
N ASP A 220 -21.01 11.62 -5.89
CA ASP A 220 -22.43 11.46 -5.54
C ASP A 220 -22.71 11.81 -4.07
N LEU A 221 -21.84 11.35 -3.17
CA LEU A 221 -21.92 11.65 -1.74
C LEU A 221 -21.74 13.14 -1.50
N TYR A 222 -20.75 13.76 -2.14
CA TYR A 222 -20.45 15.19 -2.04
C TYR A 222 -21.68 16.02 -2.45
N GLN A 223 -22.30 15.69 -3.58
CA GLN A 223 -23.55 16.35 -4.00
C GLN A 223 -24.66 16.20 -2.96
N THR A 224 -24.85 15.00 -2.44
CA THR A 224 -25.87 14.71 -1.42
C THR A 224 -25.63 15.48 -0.12
N ILE A 225 -24.38 15.56 0.31
CA ILE A 225 -23.94 16.24 1.53
C ILE A 225 -24.21 17.74 1.43
N PHE A 226 -23.70 18.40 0.40
CA PHE A 226 -23.82 19.86 0.30
C PHE A 226 -25.22 20.32 -0.10
N SER A 227 -26.03 19.47 -0.76
CA SER A 227 -27.45 19.73 -0.96
C SER A 227 -28.26 19.68 0.34
N ASN A 228 -27.79 18.93 1.35
CA ASN A 228 -28.45 18.76 2.65
C ASN A 228 -27.57 19.24 3.81
N PHE A 229 -26.76 20.28 3.59
CA PHE A 229 -25.68 20.67 4.50
C PHE A 229 -26.15 21.01 5.92
N ASN A 230 -27.37 21.53 6.09
CA ASN A 230 -27.94 21.85 7.40
C ASN A 230 -28.08 20.60 8.29
N LYS A 231 -28.54 19.47 7.72
CA LYS A 231 -28.65 18.18 8.43
C LYS A 231 -27.28 17.72 8.95
N TYR A 232 -26.25 17.83 8.10
CA TYR A 232 -24.89 17.44 8.47
C TYR A 232 -24.26 18.39 9.49
N THR A 233 -24.59 19.68 9.42
CA THR A 233 -24.19 20.68 10.43
C THR A 233 -24.73 20.30 11.82
N GLU A 234 -26.02 19.93 11.91
CA GLU A 234 -26.61 19.47 13.17
C GLU A 234 -25.92 18.22 13.73
N LEU A 235 -25.57 17.26 12.86
CA LEU A 235 -24.83 16.06 13.24
C LEU A 235 -23.43 16.39 13.78
N ILE A 236 -22.71 17.32 13.15
CA ILE A 236 -21.39 17.77 13.60
C ILE A 236 -21.50 18.47 14.97
N THR A 237 -22.46 19.39 15.12
CA THR A 237 -22.67 20.12 16.38
C THR A 237 -23.05 19.20 17.54
N ALA A 238 -23.79 18.11 17.28
CA ALA A 238 -24.09 17.10 18.28
C ALA A 238 -22.88 16.24 18.70
N GLY A 239 -21.78 16.29 17.93
CA GLY A 239 -20.59 15.49 18.14
C GLY A 239 -20.64 14.16 17.39
N ILE A 240 -19.57 13.86 16.65
CA ILE A 240 -19.45 12.64 15.85
C ILE A 240 -18.43 11.69 16.51
N PRO A 241 -18.82 10.48 16.91
CA PRO A 241 -17.86 9.49 17.41
C PRO A 241 -16.88 9.05 16.30
N PRO A 242 -15.57 8.91 16.58
CA PRO A 242 -14.59 8.48 15.57
C PRO A 242 -14.94 7.14 14.89
N ALA A 243 -15.52 6.20 15.64
CA ALA A 243 -15.95 4.91 15.11
C ALA A 243 -17.06 5.00 14.05
N LYS A 244 -17.86 6.08 14.09
CA LYS A 244 -18.95 6.32 13.13
C LYS A 244 -18.38 6.76 11.77
N ILE A 245 -17.37 7.63 11.78
CA ILE A 245 -16.66 8.07 10.56
C ILE A 245 -16.06 6.87 9.82
N ARG A 246 -15.49 5.89 10.53
CA ARG A 246 -14.92 4.68 9.90
C ARG A 246 -15.94 3.83 9.13
N LYS A 247 -17.23 3.98 9.39
CA LYS A 247 -18.30 3.13 8.84
C LYS A 247 -19.20 3.85 7.83
N GLU A 248 -19.34 5.17 7.97
CA GLU A 248 -20.30 5.96 7.20
C GLU A 248 -19.56 6.82 6.16
N GLU A 249 -19.71 6.48 4.88
CA GLU A 249 -19.01 7.12 3.76
C GLU A 249 -19.31 8.62 3.64
N ASP A 250 -20.56 9.03 3.91
CA ASP A 250 -20.97 10.43 3.88
C ASP A 250 -20.20 11.26 4.92
N LEU A 251 -20.00 10.72 6.13
CA LEU A 251 -19.18 11.35 7.15
C LEU A 251 -17.68 11.35 6.78
N GLN A 252 -17.18 10.31 6.10
CA GLN A 252 -15.79 10.30 5.61
C GLN A 252 -15.55 11.44 4.62
N VAL A 253 -16.45 11.60 3.64
CA VAL A 253 -16.36 12.66 2.63
C VAL A 253 -16.52 14.05 3.26
N LEU A 254 -17.52 14.23 4.13
CA LEU A 254 -17.76 15.51 4.81
C LEU A 254 -16.58 15.93 5.69
N VAL A 255 -16.06 15.02 6.51
CA VAL A 255 -14.95 15.33 7.41
C VAL A 255 -13.64 15.52 6.62
N ALA A 256 -13.42 14.75 5.55
CA ALA A 256 -12.28 14.96 4.65
C ALA A 256 -12.28 16.36 4.03
N TYR A 257 -13.46 16.88 3.67
CA TYR A 257 -13.57 18.28 3.23
C TYR A 257 -13.14 19.26 4.32
N PHE A 258 -13.46 19.04 5.60
CA PHE A 258 -12.95 19.91 6.67
C PHE A 258 -11.47 19.71 6.93
N ASP A 259 -10.94 18.50 6.78
CA ASP A 259 -9.54 18.19 7.03
C ASP A 259 -8.58 18.92 6.10
N GLN A 260 -9.01 19.30 4.88
CA GLN A 260 -8.18 20.10 3.97
C GLN A 260 -7.75 21.45 4.58
N PHE A 261 -8.53 21.96 5.54
CA PHE A 261 -8.28 23.22 6.26
C PHE A 261 -7.94 22.99 7.73
N ILE A 262 -7.57 21.76 8.12
CA ILE A 262 -7.40 21.37 9.52
C ILE A 262 -6.49 22.33 10.30
N ILE A 263 -5.37 22.77 9.69
CA ILE A 263 -4.41 23.67 10.32
C ILE A 263 -5.04 24.99 10.77
N PHE A 264 -6.08 25.46 10.07
CA PHE A 264 -6.72 26.74 10.37
C PHE A 264 -7.79 26.61 11.47
N GLN A 265 -8.15 25.41 11.90
CA GLN A 265 -9.30 25.15 12.76
C GLN A 265 -8.95 25.13 14.25
N PRO A 266 -9.91 25.42 15.15
CA PRO A 266 -9.69 25.36 16.59
C PRO A 266 -9.18 24.01 17.10
N ARG A 267 -9.60 22.90 16.47
CA ARG A 267 -9.12 21.54 16.84
C ARG A 267 -7.61 21.38 16.68
N PHE A 268 -7.02 21.99 15.65
CA PHE A 268 -5.60 21.91 15.41
C PHE A 268 -4.83 22.83 16.36
N LEU A 269 -5.36 24.03 16.66
CA LEU A 269 -4.82 24.91 17.70
C LEU A 269 -4.75 24.19 19.06
N TRP A 270 -5.86 23.59 19.47
CA TRP A 270 -5.94 22.83 20.72
C TRP A 270 -4.89 21.72 20.75
N ASN A 271 -4.81 20.91 19.70
CA ASN A 271 -3.86 19.80 19.60
C ASN A 271 -2.41 20.27 19.62
N THR A 272 -2.09 21.33 18.87
CA THR A 272 -0.74 21.91 18.80
C THR A 272 -0.30 22.46 20.15
N ALA A 273 -1.22 23.07 20.91
CA ALA A 273 -0.96 23.64 22.23
C ALA A 273 -0.64 22.59 23.30
N PHE A 274 -1.18 21.38 23.18
CA PHE A 274 -1.00 20.29 24.16
C PHE A 274 -0.19 19.10 23.62
N SER A 275 0.33 19.20 22.38
CA SER A 275 1.19 18.18 21.81
C SER A 275 2.59 18.22 22.40
N ILE A 276 3.07 17.03 22.79
CA ILE A 276 4.45 16.82 23.26
C ILE A 276 5.44 16.90 22.09
N ASN A 277 4.98 16.76 20.84
CA ASN A 277 5.85 16.86 19.67
C ASN A 277 6.25 18.32 19.42
N TYR A 278 7.51 18.54 19.07
CA TYR A 278 8.09 19.87 18.80
C TYR A 278 8.31 20.12 17.31
N ASP A 279 8.39 19.05 16.52
CA ASP A 279 8.53 19.08 15.08
C ASP A 279 7.17 19.19 14.39
N TRP A 280 7.16 19.84 13.22
CA TRP A 280 5.93 20.09 12.45
C TRP A 280 5.32 18.80 11.91
N ASP A 281 6.15 17.88 11.41
CA ASP A 281 5.70 16.69 10.69
C ASP A 281 4.94 15.69 11.58
N ASN A 282 5.23 15.65 12.89
CA ASN A 282 4.54 14.78 13.84
C ASN A 282 3.37 15.45 14.58
N ILE A 283 3.01 16.70 14.27
CA ILE A 283 2.00 17.43 15.05
C ILE A 283 0.58 16.91 14.86
N TYR A 284 0.31 16.22 13.75
CA TYR A 284 -1.00 15.64 13.43
C TYR A 284 -1.37 14.41 14.30
N ARG A 285 -0.42 13.89 15.09
CA ARG A 285 -0.64 12.71 15.94
C ARG A 285 -1.30 13.11 17.26
N SER A 286 -2.51 12.59 17.51
CA SER A 286 -3.30 12.86 18.72
C SER A 286 -3.01 11.92 19.89
N ASP A 287 -2.14 10.92 19.72
CA ASP A 287 -1.79 9.92 20.73
C ASP A 287 -0.83 10.44 21.82
N LYS A 288 -0.26 11.63 21.63
CA LYS A 288 0.75 12.25 22.51
C LYS A 288 0.35 13.63 22.99
N ILE A 289 -0.80 13.72 23.64
CA ILE A 289 -1.34 14.96 24.22
C ILE A 289 -1.15 14.98 25.74
N ASN A 290 -0.67 16.11 26.26
CA ASN A 290 -0.56 16.39 27.69
C ASN A 290 -1.26 17.70 28.04
N ILE A 291 -2.37 17.61 28.79
CA ILE A 291 -3.12 18.79 29.26
C ILE A 291 -2.52 19.24 30.60
N ASP A 292 -1.52 20.10 30.51
CA ASP A 292 -0.74 20.67 31.62
C ASP A 292 -1.10 22.14 31.93
N ASN A 293 -2.01 22.76 31.17
CA ASN A 293 -2.48 24.13 31.39
C ASN A 293 -4.03 24.20 31.31
N GLN A 294 -4.67 24.21 32.48
CA GLN A 294 -6.12 24.19 32.61
C GLN A 294 -6.80 25.50 32.14
N PRO A 295 -6.31 26.71 32.48
CA PRO A 295 -6.90 27.95 31.96
C PRO A 295 -6.95 28.01 30.43
N LEU A 296 -5.85 27.64 29.76
CA LEU A 296 -5.78 27.61 28.30
C LEU A 296 -6.75 26.58 27.71
N TYR A 297 -6.83 25.40 28.31
CA TYR A 297 -7.78 24.35 27.90
C TYR A 297 -9.23 24.85 27.95
N LEU A 298 -9.63 25.45 29.08
CA LEU A 298 -10.97 26.04 29.26
C LEU A 298 -11.21 27.21 28.30
N GLY A 299 -10.18 28.01 28.00
CA GLY A 299 -10.25 29.11 27.05
C GLY A 299 -10.60 28.61 25.65
N PHE A 300 -9.98 27.52 25.19
CA PHE A 300 -10.33 26.91 23.91
C PHE A 300 -11.74 26.33 23.88
N ASP A 301 -12.22 25.73 24.97
CA ASP A 301 -13.61 25.27 25.06
C ASP A 301 -14.61 26.44 25.04
N CYS A 302 -14.29 27.55 25.71
CA CYS A 302 -15.09 28.77 25.65
C CYS A 302 -15.14 29.34 24.22
N LEU A 303 -14.00 29.43 23.54
CA LEU A 303 -13.93 29.84 22.13
C LEU A 303 -14.78 28.93 21.23
N ARG A 304 -14.65 27.61 21.40
CA ARG A 304 -15.42 26.60 20.67
C ARG A 304 -16.93 26.79 20.86
N ALA A 305 -17.37 27.01 22.10
CA ALA A 305 -18.77 27.24 22.44
C ALA A 305 -19.29 28.64 22.08
N GLY A 306 -18.41 29.57 21.67
CA GLY A 306 -18.76 30.96 21.40
C GLY A 306 -18.92 31.83 22.65
N ASN A 307 -18.43 31.38 23.81
CA ASN A 307 -18.40 32.16 25.04
C ASN A 307 -17.19 33.10 25.07
N TYR A 308 -17.24 34.14 24.24
CA TYR A 308 -16.10 35.03 24.00
C TYR A 308 -15.63 35.79 25.24
N SER A 309 -16.54 36.18 26.14
CA SER A 309 -16.15 36.94 27.34
C SER A 309 -15.25 36.13 28.26
N GLN A 310 -15.58 34.86 28.50
CA GLN A 310 -14.75 33.98 29.32
C GLN A 310 -13.47 33.56 28.60
N ALA A 311 -13.55 33.33 27.29
CA ALA A 311 -12.37 33.03 26.48
C ALA A 311 -11.34 34.16 26.53
N GLU A 312 -11.80 35.42 26.41
CA GLU A 312 -10.96 36.61 26.47
C GLU A 312 -10.23 36.72 27.80
N GLU A 313 -10.95 36.58 28.93
CA GLU A 313 -10.37 36.64 30.27
C GLU A 313 -9.29 35.56 30.47
N LEU A 314 -9.57 34.31 30.07
CA LEU A 314 -8.65 33.19 30.22
C LEU A 314 -7.40 33.36 29.35
N PHE A 315 -7.55 33.77 28.09
CA PHE A 315 -6.40 33.97 27.21
C PHE A 315 -5.57 35.20 27.59
N GLU A 316 -6.20 36.29 28.03
CA GLU A 316 -5.45 37.46 28.51
C GLU A 316 -4.66 37.17 29.79
N ALA A 317 -5.23 36.36 30.70
CA ALA A 317 -4.52 35.93 31.90
C ALA A 317 -3.28 35.09 31.52
N GLU A 318 -3.44 34.12 30.63
CA GLU A 318 -2.33 33.28 30.13
C GLU A 318 -1.26 34.10 29.40
N LEU A 319 -1.65 35.13 28.64
CA LEU A 319 -0.70 36.01 27.95
C LEU A 319 0.17 36.83 28.92
N LYS A 320 -0.37 37.14 30.11
CA LYS A 320 0.32 37.87 31.19
C LYS A 320 1.17 36.95 32.06
N ASP A 321 0.82 35.67 32.17
CA ASP A 321 1.57 34.66 32.93
C ASP A 321 2.98 34.45 32.34
N PRO A 322 4.04 34.18 33.13
CA PRO A 322 5.39 33.91 32.64
C PRO A 322 5.57 32.56 31.91
N GLY A 323 4.55 31.71 31.79
CA GLY A 323 4.63 30.39 31.17
C GLY A 323 4.98 30.35 29.68
N GLU A 324 5.20 29.14 29.16
CA GLU A 324 5.63 28.88 27.78
C GLU A 324 4.49 28.90 26.75
N LYS A 325 3.22 28.87 27.19
CA LYS A 325 2.05 28.70 26.29
C LYS A 325 1.40 29.99 25.81
N LYS A 326 2.03 31.14 26.05
CA LYS A 326 1.53 32.47 25.67
C LYS A 326 1.19 32.59 24.19
N ILE A 327 1.96 31.93 23.33
CA ILE A 327 1.71 31.93 21.88
C ILE A 327 0.30 31.40 21.56
N PHE A 328 -0.11 30.30 22.21
CA PHE A 328 -1.39 29.68 21.94
C PHE A 328 -2.56 30.50 22.50
N ALA A 329 -2.35 31.23 23.60
CA ALA A 329 -3.31 32.22 24.07
C ALA A 329 -3.45 33.39 23.09
N ALA A 330 -2.34 33.88 22.51
CA ALA A 330 -2.38 34.92 21.48
C ALA A 330 -3.14 34.44 20.22
N ILE A 331 -2.91 33.20 19.76
CA ILE A 331 -3.68 32.62 18.65
C ILE A 331 -5.17 32.45 19.02
N GLY A 332 -5.46 32.03 20.26
CA GLY A 332 -6.83 31.96 20.79
C GLY A 332 -7.58 33.30 20.73
N LEU A 333 -6.92 34.39 21.15
CA LEU A 333 -7.44 35.75 21.01
C LEU A 333 -7.63 36.13 19.54
N ALA A 334 -6.68 35.81 18.67
CA ALA A 334 -6.82 36.07 17.23
C ALA A 334 -8.06 35.37 16.64
N PHE A 335 -8.31 34.11 17.00
CA PHE A 335 -9.49 33.36 16.57
C PHE A 335 -10.78 33.94 17.15
N MET A 336 -10.79 34.37 18.40
CA MET A 336 -11.94 35.08 18.99
C MET A 336 -12.25 36.37 18.23
N TYR A 337 -11.24 37.20 17.94
CA TYR A 337 -11.43 38.46 17.20
C TYR A 337 -11.83 38.23 15.74
N LEU A 338 -11.36 37.15 15.12
CA LEU A 338 -11.87 36.67 13.82
C LEU A 338 -13.37 36.39 13.89
N GLU A 339 -13.83 35.61 14.88
CA GLU A 339 -15.24 35.27 15.03
C GLU A 339 -16.13 36.48 15.33
N LYS A 340 -15.59 37.49 16.05
CA LYS A 340 -16.24 38.79 16.28
C LYS A 340 -16.25 39.70 15.04
N GLY A 341 -15.63 39.30 13.92
CA GLY A 341 -15.56 40.08 12.68
C GLY A 341 -14.61 41.28 12.78
N GLN A 342 -13.55 41.17 13.58
CA GLN A 342 -12.62 42.26 13.88
C GLN A 342 -11.19 41.96 13.35
N PRO A 343 -10.95 42.10 12.03
CA PRO A 343 -9.71 41.68 11.39
C PRO A 343 -8.45 42.44 11.86
N LYS A 344 -8.61 43.70 12.32
CA LYS A 344 -7.49 44.50 12.85
C LYS A 344 -6.91 43.87 14.12
N TYR A 345 -7.78 43.48 15.06
CA TYR A 345 -7.34 42.84 16.31
C TYR A 345 -6.84 41.42 16.06
N MET A 346 -7.48 40.67 15.16
CA MET A 346 -6.95 39.38 14.71
C MET A 346 -5.50 39.51 14.20
N SER A 347 -5.23 40.46 13.30
CA SER A 347 -3.88 40.71 12.79
C SER A 347 -2.89 41.07 13.89
N HIS A 348 -3.32 41.89 14.86
CA HIS A 348 -2.48 42.28 16.00
C HIS A 348 -2.04 41.07 16.82
N TYR A 349 -2.99 40.20 17.19
CA TYR A 349 -2.67 39.02 18.00
C TYR A 349 -1.92 37.94 17.23
N LEU A 350 -2.13 37.80 15.90
CA LEU A 350 -1.29 36.92 15.09
C LEU A 350 0.16 37.42 14.99
N GLN A 351 0.38 38.74 14.86
CA GLN A 351 1.72 39.31 14.91
C GLN A 351 2.36 39.13 16.30
N LYS A 352 1.57 39.29 17.37
CA LYS A 352 2.01 38.97 18.73
C LYS A 352 2.43 37.51 18.87
N ALA A 353 1.68 36.58 18.28
CA ALA A 353 2.03 35.16 18.28
C ALA A 353 3.37 34.90 17.54
N VAL A 354 3.67 35.61 16.44
CA VAL A 354 4.97 35.52 15.77
C VAL A 354 6.12 36.00 16.66
N GLU A 355 5.94 37.08 17.42
CA GLU A 355 6.96 37.56 18.37
C GLU A 355 7.25 36.55 19.48
N LEU A 356 6.23 35.78 19.88
CA LEU A 356 6.32 34.77 20.94
C LEU A 356 6.80 33.41 20.43
N ALA A 357 6.70 33.15 19.13
CA ALA A 357 7.03 31.87 18.52
C ALA A 357 8.53 31.57 18.62
N SER A 358 8.86 30.54 19.38
CA SER A 358 10.24 30.13 19.66
C SER A 358 10.58 28.79 18.98
N GLN A 359 9.63 27.87 18.97
CA GLN A 359 9.82 26.51 18.45
C GLN A 359 9.52 26.43 16.94
N GLU A 360 10.02 25.39 16.28
CA GLU A 360 9.78 25.16 14.85
C GLU A 360 8.27 25.11 14.54
N LYS A 361 7.52 24.26 15.24
CA LYS A 361 6.07 24.13 15.06
C LYS A 361 5.31 25.45 15.23
N GLU A 362 5.72 26.26 16.21
CA GLU A 362 5.10 27.54 16.54
C GLU A 362 5.29 28.57 15.43
N ARG A 363 6.53 28.65 14.91
CA ARG A 363 6.91 29.58 13.85
C ARG A 363 6.27 29.20 12.52
N ILE A 364 6.20 27.91 12.19
CA ILE A 364 5.49 27.43 10.99
C ILE A 364 3.99 27.67 11.16
N TYR A 365 3.41 27.34 12.31
CA TYR A 365 1.97 27.47 12.54
C TYR A 365 1.50 28.93 12.39
N THR A 366 2.17 29.85 13.08
CA THR A 366 1.85 31.28 13.02
C THR A 366 2.05 31.86 11.62
N ALA A 367 3.07 31.42 10.88
CA ALA A 367 3.27 31.80 9.49
C ALA A 367 2.11 31.34 8.59
N LEU A 368 1.66 30.09 8.71
CA LEU A 368 0.53 29.57 7.93
C LEU A 368 -0.77 30.34 8.25
N LEU A 369 -1.06 30.60 9.53
CA LEU A 369 -2.22 31.41 9.95
C LEU A 369 -2.18 32.84 9.38
N LEU A 370 -1.02 33.50 9.45
CA LEU A 370 -0.84 34.85 8.90
C LEU A 370 -0.93 34.88 7.39
N ALA A 371 -0.36 33.88 6.70
CA ALA A 371 -0.46 33.78 5.25
C ALA A 371 -1.93 33.68 4.81
N ARG A 372 -2.72 32.82 5.45
CA ARG A 372 -4.16 32.72 5.19
C ARG A 372 -4.90 34.01 5.53
N PHE A 373 -4.55 34.68 6.62
CA PHE A 373 -5.13 35.98 6.95
C PHE A 373 -4.87 37.00 5.82
N TYR A 374 -3.62 37.14 5.38
CA TYR A 374 -3.27 38.08 4.30
C TYR A 374 -3.93 37.72 2.97
N ASP A 375 -4.02 36.43 2.63
CA ASP A 375 -4.72 35.94 1.44
C ASP A 375 -6.20 36.36 1.46
N LEU A 376 -6.91 36.13 2.57
CA LEU A 376 -8.31 36.52 2.72
C LEU A 376 -8.53 38.04 2.78
N GLN A 377 -7.50 38.82 3.13
CA GLN A 377 -7.52 40.29 3.00
C GLN A 377 -7.15 40.78 1.60
N GLY A 378 -6.88 39.89 0.65
CA GLY A 378 -6.45 40.23 -0.72
C GLY A 378 -4.99 40.69 -0.83
N ASN A 379 -4.18 40.55 0.23
CA ASN A 379 -2.77 40.92 0.21
C ASN A 379 -1.89 39.72 -0.14
N LEU A 380 -1.95 39.31 -1.41
CA LEU A 380 -1.24 38.13 -1.92
C LEU A 380 0.28 38.24 -1.76
N TRP A 381 0.86 39.44 -1.88
CA TRP A 381 2.31 39.60 -1.70
C TRP A 381 2.76 39.30 -0.26
N LYS A 382 2.04 39.82 0.74
CA LYS A 382 2.35 39.49 2.15
C LYS A 382 2.12 38.02 2.44
N ALA A 383 1.06 37.43 1.90
CA ALA A 383 0.79 36.01 2.05
C ALA A 383 1.96 35.15 1.51
N ASP A 384 2.45 35.42 0.29
CA ASP A 384 3.55 34.65 -0.31
C ASP A 384 4.85 34.83 0.49
N ASN A 385 5.16 36.06 0.90
CA ASN A 385 6.32 36.34 1.72
C ASN A 385 6.26 35.58 3.06
N THR A 386 5.09 35.51 3.70
CA THR A 386 4.91 34.72 4.93
C THR A 386 5.03 33.22 4.68
N LEU A 387 4.52 32.69 3.56
CA LEU A 387 4.75 31.28 3.20
C LEU A 387 6.23 30.97 2.95
N ASN A 388 6.99 31.90 2.35
CA ASN A 388 8.43 31.74 2.17
C ASN A 388 9.18 31.69 3.51
N GLN A 389 8.68 32.37 4.55
CA GLN A 389 9.24 32.27 5.90
C GLN A 389 9.05 30.86 6.48
N ALA A 390 7.85 30.27 6.32
CA ALA A 390 7.61 28.88 6.70
C ALA A 390 8.54 27.91 5.95
N LEU A 391 8.72 28.10 4.63
CA LEU A 391 9.62 27.28 3.81
C LEU A 391 11.11 27.49 4.12
N THR A 392 11.48 28.64 4.67
CA THR A 392 12.85 28.89 5.16
C THR A 392 13.14 28.08 6.42
N ILE A 393 12.12 27.90 7.27
CA ILE A 393 12.21 27.08 8.49
C ILE A 393 12.21 25.59 8.13
N ASN A 394 11.21 25.15 7.36
CA ASN A 394 11.10 23.79 6.87
C ASN A 394 10.82 23.78 5.36
N ARG A 395 11.86 23.48 4.56
CA ARG A 395 11.78 23.41 3.09
C ARG A 395 10.82 22.35 2.58
N ASN A 396 10.46 21.37 3.41
CA ASN A 396 9.57 20.28 3.09
C ASN A 396 8.15 20.46 3.63
N CYS A 397 7.83 21.56 4.30
CA CYS A 397 6.48 21.86 4.77
C CYS A 397 5.48 21.84 3.60
N VAL A 398 4.69 20.77 3.52
CA VAL A 398 3.82 20.49 2.38
C VAL A 398 2.61 21.42 2.40
N GLU A 399 2.14 21.82 3.57
CA GLU A 399 1.04 22.78 3.74
C GLU A 399 1.42 24.16 3.20
N ALA A 400 2.66 24.60 3.42
CA ALA A 400 3.16 25.86 2.86
C ALA A 400 3.27 25.76 1.33
N LYS A 401 3.82 24.65 0.80
CA LYS A 401 3.90 24.41 -0.66
C LYS A 401 2.51 24.39 -1.30
N TYR A 402 1.56 23.68 -0.69
CA TYR A 402 0.19 23.59 -1.18
C TYR A 402 -0.54 24.94 -1.09
N SER A 403 -0.32 25.72 -0.02
CA SER A 403 -0.85 27.09 0.08
C SER A 403 -0.31 28.00 -1.05
N LYS A 404 0.94 27.81 -1.48
CA LYS A 404 1.47 28.53 -2.66
C LYS A 404 0.78 28.11 -3.96
N VAL A 405 0.40 26.84 -4.10
CA VAL A 405 -0.42 26.37 -5.25
C VAL A 405 -1.80 27.04 -5.24
N GLN A 406 -2.46 27.10 -4.08
CA GLN A 406 -3.74 27.79 -3.91
C GLN A 406 -3.63 29.28 -4.31
N MET A 407 -2.57 29.97 -3.88
CA MET A 407 -2.32 31.36 -4.26
C MET A 407 -2.00 31.55 -5.75
N ALA A 408 -1.21 30.66 -6.34
CA ALA A 408 -0.92 30.69 -7.78
C ALA A 408 -2.20 30.49 -8.61
N THR A 409 -3.12 29.67 -8.11
CA THR A 409 -4.45 29.47 -8.71
C THR A 409 -5.28 30.75 -8.69
N LYS A 410 -5.37 31.41 -7.52
CA LYS A 410 -6.07 32.70 -7.39
C LYS A 410 -5.46 33.80 -8.28
N SER A 411 -4.16 33.70 -8.57
CA SER A 411 -3.43 34.64 -9.44
C SER A 411 -3.53 34.30 -10.94
N GLY A 412 -4.18 33.19 -11.32
CA GLY A 412 -4.39 32.80 -12.72
C GLY A 412 -3.19 32.09 -13.39
N PHE A 413 -2.21 31.60 -12.64
CA PHE A 413 -1.03 30.93 -13.19
C PHE A 413 -1.23 29.41 -13.35
N GLY A 414 -2.12 29.00 -14.28
CA GLY A 414 -2.55 27.61 -14.42
C GLY A 414 -1.42 26.57 -14.66
N GLU A 415 -0.44 26.87 -15.51
CA GLU A 415 0.69 25.95 -15.78
C GLU A 415 1.55 25.70 -14.54
N LYS A 416 1.84 26.77 -13.79
CA LYS A 416 2.60 26.71 -12.55
C LYS A 416 1.86 25.88 -11.50
N VAL A 417 0.53 26.00 -11.43
CA VAL A 417 -0.31 25.22 -10.49
C VAL A 417 -0.10 23.72 -10.70
N VAL A 418 -0.23 23.22 -11.94
CA VAL A 418 -0.04 21.79 -12.22
C VAL A 418 1.40 21.34 -11.93
N THR A 419 2.38 22.17 -12.31
CA THR A 419 3.81 21.88 -12.12
C THR A 419 4.17 21.74 -10.64
N ASP A 420 3.68 22.66 -9.81
CA ASP A 420 3.98 22.67 -8.38
C ASP A 420 3.12 21.65 -7.59
N LEU A 421 1.89 21.37 -8.05
CA LEU A 421 0.97 20.46 -7.38
C LEU A 421 1.32 18.98 -7.59
N ARG A 422 1.76 18.59 -8.80
CA ARG A 422 2.09 17.20 -9.14
C ARG A 422 3.01 16.51 -8.11
N PRO A 423 4.19 17.05 -7.76
CA PRO A 423 5.08 16.39 -6.81
C PRO A 423 4.50 16.29 -5.39
N ILE A 424 3.55 17.17 -5.03
CA ILE A 424 2.87 17.13 -3.73
C ILE A 424 1.91 15.93 -3.69
N VAL A 425 1.05 15.79 -4.69
CA VAL A 425 0.04 14.71 -4.74
C VAL A 425 0.65 13.34 -4.99
N GLU A 426 1.77 13.25 -5.71
CA GLU A 426 2.53 12.01 -5.91
C GLU A 426 3.34 11.63 -4.66
N GLY A 427 3.76 12.61 -3.86
CA GLY A 427 4.54 12.40 -2.64
C GLY A 427 3.71 12.04 -1.41
N GLN A 428 2.47 12.53 -1.31
CA GLN A 428 1.57 12.27 -0.19
C GLN A 428 0.14 12.05 -0.69
N GLN A 429 -0.40 10.85 -0.44
CA GLN A 429 -1.71 10.42 -0.94
C GLN A 429 -2.88 11.28 -0.43
N GLU A 430 -2.77 11.84 0.77
CA GLU A 430 -3.79 12.71 1.37
C GLU A 430 -3.94 13.99 0.55
N PHE A 431 -2.85 14.51 -0.01
CA PHE A 431 -2.90 15.69 -0.85
C PHE A 431 -3.55 15.44 -2.21
N PHE A 432 -3.56 14.19 -2.70
CA PHE A 432 -4.39 13.82 -3.85
C PHE A 432 -5.87 14.08 -3.54
N MET A 433 -6.33 13.61 -2.37
CA MET A 433 -7.72 13.79 -1.95
C MET A 433 -8.03 15.25 -1.64
N ILE A 434 -7.11 16.00 -1.04
CA ILE A 434 -7.24 17.45 -0.84
C ILE A 434 -7.42 18.14 -2.19
N ALA A 435 -6.52 17.92 -3.16
CA ALA A 435 -6.60 18.54 -4.48
C ALA A 435 -7.87 18.17 -5.25
N LEU A 436 -8.39 16.95 -5.06
CA LEU A 436 -9.65 16.51 -5.66
C LEU A 436 -10.83 17.35 -5.14
N LEU A 437 -10.87 17.59 -3.83
CA LEU A 437 -11.99 18.19 -3.09
C LEU A 437 -11.92 19.72 -2.98
N ASP A 438 -10.76 20.34 -3.21
CA ASP A 438 -10.49 21.75 -2.90
C ASP A 438 -11.13 22.73 -3.90
N PRO A 439 -12.13 23.54 -3.48
CA PRO A 439 -12.79 24.51 -4.34
C PRO A 439 -11.89 25.64 -4.83
N ILE A 440 -10.75 25.90 -4.19
CA ILE A 440 -9.80 26.92 -4.65
C ILE A 440 -9.23 26.54 -6.03
N LEU A 441 -9.22 25.24 -6.38
CA LEU A 441 -8.74 24.75 -7.67
C LEU A 441 -9.77 24.82 -8.81
N LEU A 442 -10.98 25.34 -8.58
CA LEU A 442 -12.00 25.54 -9.62
C LEU A 442 -11.51 26.32 -10.85
N PRO A 443 -10.76 27.43 -10.72
CA PRO A 443 -10.30 28.22 -11.86
C PRO A 443 -9.37 27.46 -12.82
N VAL A 444 -8.86 26.29 -12.41
CA VAL A 444 -7.93 25.43 -13.16
C VAL A 444 -8.38 23.97 -13.11
N GLN A 445 -9.68 23.72 -12.87
CA GLN A 445 -10.22 22.40 -12.59
C GLN A 445 -9.94 21.38 -13.68
N GLY A 446 -10.01 21.77 -14.95
CA GLY A 446 -9.71 20.88 -16.08
C GLY A 446 -8.26 20.39 -16.06
N LEU A 447 -7.32 21.31 -15.85
CA LEU A 447 -5.89 20.99 -15.75
C LEU A 447 -5.58 20.07 -14.56
N VAL A 448 -6.18 20.34 -13.41
CA VAL A 448 -6.04 19.51 -12.20
C VAL A 448 -6.67 18.13 -12.40
N ASN A 449 -7.89 18.06 -12.95
CA ASN A 449 -8.60 16.80 -13.18
C ASN A 449 -7.82 15.90 -14.16
N GLU A 450 -7.26 16.48 -15.22
CA GLU A 450 -6.43 15.73 -16.17
C GLU A 450 -5.16 15.18 -15.48
N MET A 451 -4.45 16.02 -14.72
CA MET A 451 -3.28 15.62 -13.96
C MET A 451 -3.60 14.47 -12.99
N LEU A 452 -4.67 14.59 -12.20
CA LEU A 452 -5.08 13.57 -11.25
C LEU A 452 -5.52 12.28 -11.95
N SER A 453 -6.24 12.38 -13.08
CA SER A 453 -6.65 11.22 -13.88
C SER A 453 -5.44 10.46 -14.44
N ALA A 454 -4.43 11.18 -14.92
CA ALA A 454 -3.17 10.57 -15.38
C ALA A 454 -2.46 9.81 -14.24
N ILE A 455 -2.39 10.40 -13.04
CA ILE A 455 -1.78 9.76 -11.86
C ILE A 455 -2.53 8.47 -11.49
N ILE A 456 -3.88 8.49 -11.45
CA ILE A 456 -4.68 7.28 -11.18
C ILE A 456 -4.38 6.21 -12.23
N HIS A 457 -4.35 6.58 -13.50
CA HIS A 457 -4.10 5.64 -14.59
C HIS A 457 -2.72 4.98 -14.46
N ASP A 458 -1.68 5.77 -14.23
CA ASP A 458 -0.31 5.29 -14.09
C ASP A 458 -0.18 4.37 -12.85
N HIS A 459 -0.79 4.77 -11.72
CA HIS A 459 -0.82 3.94 -10.52
C HIS A 459 -1.59 2.63 -10.73
N ALA A 460 -2.74 2.66 -11.43
CA ALA A 460 -3.52 1.47 -11.73
C ALA A 460 -2.78 0.49 -12.64
N GLN A 461 -2.09 0.99 -13.68
CA GLN A 461 -1.24 0.15 -14.54
C GLN A 461 -0.09 -0.47 -13.75
N SER A 462 0.58 0.31 -12.91
CA SER A 462 1.67 -0.16 -12.05
C SER A 462 1.18 -1.22 -11.05
N ALA A 463 0.03 -0.99 -10.41
CA ALA A 463 -0.60 -1.93 -9.49
C ALA A 463 -0.97 -3.24 -10.19
N LEU A 464 -1.58 -3.17 -11.38
CA LEU A 464 -1.91 -4.34 -12.19
C LEU A 464 -0.66 -5.16 -12.55
N GLY A 465 0.41 -4.49 -12.98
CA GLY A 465 1.68 -5.15 -13.30
C GLY A 465 2.29 -5.87 -12.08
N LYS A 466 2.25 -5.26 -10.90
CA LYS A 466 2.72 -5.87 -9.65
C LYS A 466 1.83 -7.02 -9.20
N LEU A 467 0.51 -6.88 -9.36
CA LEU A 467 -0.47 -7.92 -9.03
C LEU A 467 -0.32 -9.15 -9.94
N ASN A 468 -0.04 -8.95 -11.22
CA ASN A 468 0.25 -10.04 -12.15
C ASN A 468 1.51 -10.81 -11.73
N LYS A 469 2.58 -10.11 -11.31
CA LYS A 469 3.78 -10.77 -10.75
C LYS A 469 3.46 -11.55 -9.47
N ALA A 470 2.66 -10.96 -8.57
CA ALA A 470 2.24 -11.66 -7.35
C ALA A 470 1.39 -12.90 -7.65
N GLN A 471 0.57 -12.84 -8.70
CA GLN A 471 -0.19 -13.98 -9.21
C GLN A 471 0.73 -15.08 -9.74
N GLU A 472 1.71 -14.73 -10.58
CA GLU A 472 2.69 -15.67 -11.12
C GLU A 472 3.44 -16.42 -9.99
N GLU A 473 3.90 -15.69 -8.97
CA GLU A 473 4.60 -16.26 -7.81
C GLU A 473 3.69 -17.15 -6.94
N CYS A 474 2.42 -16.78 -6.77
CA CYS A 474 1.45 -17.62 -6.08
C CYS A 474 1.12 -18.88 -6.88
N ASP A 475 0.98 -18.78 -8.20
CA ASP A 475 0.75 -19.92 -9.08
C ASP A 475 1.96 -20.85 -9.06
N GLU A 476 3.17 -20.30 -9.10
CA GLU A 476 4.40 -21.05 -8.89
C GLU A 476 4.34 -21.78 -7.54
N LEU A 477 4.08 -21.09 -6.42
CA LEU A 477 3.95 -21.75 -5.12
C LEU A 477 2.96 -22.93 -5.11
N THR A 478 1.83 -22.83 -5.79
CA THR A 478 0.87 -23.95 -5.89
C THR A 478 1.39 -25.10 -6.76
N SER A 479 2.31 -24.84 -7.69
CA SER A 479 3.03 -25.91 -8.39
C SER A 479 4.00 -26.65 -7.46
N TRP A 480 4.60 -25.96 -6.49
CA TRP A 480 5.53 -26.54 -5.51
C TRP A 480 4.81 -27.27 -4.37
N PHE A 481 3.73 -26.70 -3.84
CA PHE A 481 3.09 -27.14 -2.60
C PHE A 481 1.58 -27.32 -2.76
N ASP A 482 0.97 -28.12 -1.89
CA ASP A 482 -0.47 -28.31 -1.89
C ASP A 482 -1.20 -27.05 -1.40
N LYS A 483 -2.40 -26.82 -1.95
CA LYS A 483 -3.23 -25.64 -1.61
C LYS A 483 -3.69 -25.64 -0.16
N ASP A 484 -3.73 -26.81 0.48
CA ASP A 484 -4.08 -26.98 1.89
C ASP A 484 -2.94 -26.59 2.84
N ASP A 485 -1.74 -26.30 2.31
CA ASP A 485 -0.68 -25.72 3.13
C ASP A 485 -1.11 -24.36 3.68
N ARG A 486 -1.05 -24.22 5.00
CA ARG A 486 -1.51 -23.01 5.70
C ARG A 486 -0.91 -21.72 5.16
N LEU A 487 0.39 -21.70 4.85
CA LEU A 487 1.08 -20.48 4.40
C LEU A 487 0.70 -20.15 2.95
N VAL A 488 0.59 -21.17 2.09
CA VAL A 488 0.12 -21.01 0.70
C VAL A 488 -1.32 -20.51 0.69
N GLY A 489 -2.21 -21.09 1.50
CA GLY A 489 -3.61 -20.65 1.61
C GLY A 489 -3.75 -19.19 2.06
N ILE A 490 -2.89 -18.71 2.98
CA ILE A 490 -2.86 -17.29 3.40
C ILE A 490 -2.46 -16.38 2.21
N ASN A 491 -1.44 -16.76 1.45
CA ASN A 491 -0.99 -15.99 0.28
C ASN A 491 -2.08 -15.94 -0.80
N LEU A 492 -2.74 -17.06 -1.10
CA LEU A 492 -3.84 -17.11 -2.09
C LEU A 492 -5.06 -16.27 -1.65
N LYS A 493 -5.42 -16.30 -0.37
CA LYS A 493 -6.48 -15.43 0.17
C LYS A 493 -6.10 -13.96 0.07
N THR A 494 -4.84 -13.63 0.36
CA THR A 494 -4.31 -12.26 0.22
C THR A 494 -4.39 -11.81 -1.23
N LEU A 495 -3.96 -12.63 -2.18
CA LEU A 495 -4.05 -12.36 -3.61
C LEU A 495 -5.48 -12.07 -4.07
N ALA A 496 -6.46 -12.87 -3.62
CA ALA A 496 -7.86 -12.65 -3.92
C ALA A 496 -8.37 -11.30 -3.37
N ASN A 497 -8.00 -10.96 -2.13
CA ASN A 497 -8.36 -9.67 -1.54
C ASN A 497 -7.74 -8.49 -2.31
N LEU A 498 -6.48 -8.62 -2.79
CA LEU A 498 -5.82 -7.57 -3.57
C LEU A 498 -6.47 -7.38 -4.95
N LYS A 499 -6.98 -8.45 -5.58
CA LYS A 499 -7.77 -8.35 -6.81
C LYS A 499 -9.05 -7.55 -6.58
N ASN A 500 -9.80 -7.88 -5.54
CA ASN A 500 -11.03 -7.15 -5.18
C ASN A 500 -10.72 -5.66 -4.92
N LEU A 501 -9.65 -5.37 -4.17
CA LEU A 501 -9.25 -4.00 -3.86
C LEU A 501 -8.90 -3.18 -5.11
N LEU A 502 -8.28 -3.80 -6.12
CA LEU A 502 -7.99 -3.15 -7.40
C LEU A 502 -9.26 -2.95 -8.25
N GLU A 503 -10.22 -3.87 -8.18
CA GLU A 503 -11.51 -3.79 -8.88
C GLU A 503 -12.41 -2.67 -8.36
N GLU A 504 -12.31 -2.33 -7.07
CA GLU A 504 -13.03 -1.20 -6.46
C GLU A 504 -12.61 0.16 -7.05
N LYS A 505 -11.41 0.27 -7.64
CA LYS A 505 -10.88 1.49 -8.30
C LYS A 505 -10.85 2.74 -7.40
N SER A 506 -10.71 2.55 -6.09
CA SER A 506 -10.41 3.65 -5.18
C SER A 506 -8.93 4.02 -5.23
N TYR A 507 -8.59 5.28 -4.99
CA TYR A 507 -7.21 5.75 -5.15
C TYR A 507 -6.25 5.09 -4.15
N TYR A 508 -6.62 5.02 -2.87
CA TYR A 508 -5.82 4.34 -1.85
C TYR A 508 -5.85 2.83 -2.06
N GLY A 509 -6.97 2.26 -2.51
CA GLY A 509 -7.05 0.84 -2.84
C GLY A 509 -6.05 0.43 -3.92
N ILE A 510 -5.88 1.25 -4.97
CA ILE A 510 -4.88 1.04 -6.01
C ILE A 510 -3.45 1.06 -5.44
N GLN A 511 -3.13 2.05 -4.59
CA GLN A 511 -1.79 2.17 -3.99
C GLN A 511 -1.50 1.03 -3.01
N GLU A 512 -2.43 0.71 -2.12
CA GLU A 512 -2.30 -0.40 -1.19
C GLU A 512 -2.18 -1.74 -1.93
N ALA A 513 -2.97 -1.95 -2.99
CA ALA A 513 -2.85 -3.14 -3.83
C ALA A 513 -1.45 -3.28 -4.43
N ALA A 514 -0.86 -2.19 -4.92
CA ALA A 514 0.50 -2.18 -5.46
C ALA A 514 1.56 -2.54 -4.40
N GLU A 515 1.48 -1.95 -3.21
CA GLU A 515 2.44 -2.19 -2.13
C GLU A 515 2.33 -3.62 -1.59
N ARG A 516 1.11 -4.08 -1.30
CA ARG A 516 0.87 -5.42 -0.75
C ARG A 516 1.13 -6.52 -1.78
N ALA A 517 0.94 -6.27 -3.08
CA ALA A 517 1.33 -7.21 -4.12
C ALA A 517 2.84 -7.47 -4.13
N LEU A 518 3.66 -6.42 -3.95
CA LEU A 518 5.11 -6.59 -3.80
C LEU A 518 5.46 -7.39 -2.54
N GLY A 519 4.82 -7.07 -1.40
CA GLY A 519 4.99 -7.86 -0.17
C GLY A 519 4.63 -9.34 -0.35
N LEU A 520 3.62 -9.63 -1.17
CA LEU A 520 3.17 -10.98 -1.48
C LEU A 520 4.18 -11.75 -2.37
N VAL A 521 4.81 -11.08 -3.34
CA VAL A 521 5.92 -11.65 -4.14
C VAL A 521 7.03 -12.14 -3.20
N TYR A 522 7.55 -11.25 -2.34
CA TYR A 522 8.63 -11.60 -1.41
C TYR A 522 8.21 -12.68 -0.41
N SER A 523 6.98 -12.62 0.10
CA SER A 523 6.47 -13.66 1.01
C SER A 523 6.42 -15.02 0.32
N SER A 524 6.07 -15.06 -0.96
CA SER A 524 5.97 -16.30 -1.74
C SER A 524 7.33 -16.95 -1.94
N GLN A 525 8.30 -16.17 -2.42
CA GLN A 525 9.69 -16.62 -2.59
C GLN A 525 10.27 -17.13 -1.26
N ARG A 526 10.03 -16.42 -0.16
CA ARG A 526 10.51 -16.82 1.17
C ARG A 526 9.88 -18.14 1.65
N ILE A 527 8.60 -18.39 1.38
CA ILE A 527 7.96 -19.68 1.72
C ILE A 527 8.63 -20.82 0.96
N GLN A 528 8.90 -20.60 -0.33
CA GLN A 528 9.57 -21.59 -1.17
C GLN A 528 10.97 -21.92 -0.65
N GLU A 529 11.81 -20.91 -0.42
CA GLU A 529 13.17 -21.07 0.11
C GLU A 529 13.17 -21.83 1.44
N ASN A 530 12.37 -21.37 2.42
CA ASN A 530 12.29 -22.00 3.74
C ASN A 530 11.90 -23.48 3.66
N LYS A 531 10.98 -23.85 2.77
CA LYS A 531 10.55 -25.23 2.60
C LYS A 531 11.58 -26.11 1.90
N ILE A 532 12.34 -25.54 0.96
CA ILE A 532 13.46 -26.24 0.32
C ILE A 532 14.57 -26.49 1.35
N ASP A 533 14.90 -25.50 2.17
CA ASP A 533 15.93 -25.64 3.19
C ASP A 533 15.52 -26.61 4.30
N ALA A 534 14.27 -26.58 4.74
CA ALA A 534 13.73 -27.58 5.67
C ALA A 534 13.81 -29.01 5.11
N LEU A 535 13.57 -29.20 3.80
CA LEU A 535 13.75 -30.51 3.15
C LEU A 535 15.22 -30.95 3.15
N ARG A 536 16.15 -30.03 2.89
CA ARG A 536 17.59 -30.32 2.91
C ARG A 536 18.08 -30.70 4.30
N GLU A 537 17.61 -30.00 5.33
CA GLU A 537 17.93 -30.31 6.73
C GLU A 537 17.42 -31.70 7.11
N GLN A 538 16.16 -32.02 6.81
CA GLN A 538 15.60 -33.36 7.02
C GLN A 538 16.37 -34.45 6.28
N LEU A 539 16.81 -34.19 5.04
CA LEU A 539 17.61 -35.16 4.27
C LEU A 539 18.98 -35.40 4.90
N ASN A 540 19.60 -34.37 5.50
CA ASN A 540 20.86 -34.51 6.23
C ASN A 540 20.68 -35.39 7.47
N GLU A 541 19.59 -35.21 8.23
CA GLU A 541 19.24 -36.07 9.36
C GLU A 541 19.03 -37.53 8.94
N ILE A 542 18.25 -37.75 7.87
CA ILE A 542 18.01 -39.08 7.29
C ILE A 542 19.33 -39.73 6.87
N THR A 543 20.23 -38.97 6.24
CA THR A 543 21.54 -39.48 5.82
C THR A 543 22.41 -39.86 7.02
N ALA A 544 22.38 -39.08 8.10
CA ALA A 544 23.09 -39.40 9.33
C ALA A 544 22.55 -40.69 9.97
N GLN A 545 21.21 -40.85 10.03
CA GLN A 545 20.58 -42.09 10.52
C GLN A 545 20.96 -43.31 9.68
N TRP A 546 20.90 -43.19 8.35
CA TRP A 546 21.33 -44.25 7.44
C TRP A 546 22.80 -44.62 7.67
N THR A 547 23.68 -43.63 7.86
CA THR A 547 25.11 -43.86 8.11
C THR A 547 25.35 -44.64 9.40
N ASN A 548 24.58 -44.35 10.45
CA ASN A 548 24.62 -45.11 11.70
C ASN A 548 24.20 -46.58 11.50
N TYR A 549 23.11 -46.83 10.76
CA TYR A 549 22.68 -48.20 10.45
C TYR A 549 23.70 -48.95 9.58
N LYS A 550 24.38 -48.25 8.66
CA LYS A 550 25.44 -48.84 7.83
C LYS A 550 26.64 -49.26 8.67
N LYS A 551 27.03 -48.43 9.65
CA LYS A 551 28.09 -48.76 10.61
C LYS A 551 27.75 -50.00 11.45
N ILE A 552 26.50 -50.13 11.91
CA ILE A 552 26.02 -51.32 12.62
C ILE A 552 26.14 -52.58 11.74
N TRP A 553 25.71 -52.48 10.48
CA TRP A 553 25.81 -53.58 9.52
C TRP A 553 27.25 -54.00 9.25
N ASP A 554 28.15 -53.04 9.05
CA ASP A 554 29.55 -53.34 8.72
C ASP A 554 30.24 -54.15 9.81
N LEU A 555 29.92 -53.86 11.08
CA LEU A 555 30.42 -54.55 12.27
C LEU A 555 29.68 -55.85 12.61
N PHE A 556 28.62 -56.21 11.87
CA PHE A 556 27.81 -57.39 12.18
C PHE A 556 28.43 -58.66 11.60
N ASN A 557 28.64 -59.68 12.44
CA ASN A 557 29.36 -60.90 12.04
C ASN A 557 28.49 -61.93 11.30
N TYR A 558 27.16 -61.87 11.44
CA TYR A 558 26.23 -62.90 10.93
C TYR A 558 25.41 -62.41 9.72
N LYS A 559 26.03 -61.65 8.81
CA LYS A 559 25.38 -61.01 7.65
C LYS A 559 24.51 -61.93 6.79
N PRO A 560 24.90 -63.19 6.49
CA PRO A 560 24.09 -64.07 5.63
C PRO A 560 22.67 -64.33 6.13
N LEU A 561 22.41 -64.20 7.45
CA LEU A 561 21.08 -64.43 8.04
C LEU A 561 20.10 -63.26 7.82
N PHE A 562 20.59 -62.11 7.35
CA PHE A 562 19.82 -60.87 7.26
C PHE A 562 19.96 -60.23 5.88
N GLU A 563 19.71 -61.00 4.82
CA GLU A 563 19.74 -60.52 3.44
C GLU A 563 18.76 -59.35 3.21
N SER A 564 17.59 -59.38 3.87
CA SER A 564 16.59 -58.30 3.82
C SER A 564 17.15 -56.97 4.34
N PHE A 565 17.96 -56.99 5.40
CA PHE A 565 18.62 -55.79 5.91
C PHE A 565 19.57 -55.18 4.87
N ASN A 566 20.36 -56.02 4.21
CA ASN A 566 21.28 -55.58 3.16
C ASN A 566 20.53 -54.99 1.95
N LYS A 567 19.41 -55.60 1.54
CA LYS A 567 18.57 -55.07 0.46
C LYS A 567 18.00 -53.70 0.82
N THR A 568 17.42 -53.55 2.01
CA THR A 568 16.83 -52.28 2.47
C THR A 568 17.89 -51.19 2.64
N ILE A 569 19.08 -51.49 3.18
CA ILE A 569 20.10 -50.45 3.37
C ILE A 569 20.71 -49.94 2.06
N ILE A 570 20.83 -50.82 1.04
CA ILE A 570 21.26 -50.44 -0.31
C ILE A 570 20.16 -49.61 -0.99
N SER A 571 18.90 -50.03 -0.89
CA SER A 571 17.76 -49.30 -1.45
C SER A 571 17.66 -47.88 -0.88
N ALA A 572 17.73 -47.73 0.44
CA ALA A 572 17.73 -46.43 1.11
C ALA A 572 18.88 -45.54 0.63
N LYS A 573 20.10 -46.11 0.46
CA LYS A 573 21.25 -45.36 -0.07
C LYS A 573 21.00 -44.84 -1.48
N GLN A 574 20.46 -45.70 -2.36
CA GLN A 574 20.16 -45.32 -3.74
C GLN A 574 19.15 -44.18 -3.76
N LYS A 575 18.07 -44.26 -2.98
CA LYS A 575 17.06 -43.22 -2.86
C LYS A 575 17.61 -41.89 -2.32
N ILE A 576 18.50 -41.92 -1.31
CA ILE A 576 19.19 -40.71 -0.82
C ILE A 576 20.02 -40.06 -1.93
N ILE A 577 20.77 -40.86 -2.72
CA ILE A 577 21.55 -40.35 -3.86
C ILE A 577 20.62 -39.76 -4.91
N THR A 578 19.47 -40.39 -5.19
CA THR A 578 18.47 -39.88 -6.13
C THR A 578 17.94 -38.52 -5.71
N ILE A 579 17.56 -38.33 -4.44
CA ILE A 579 17.10 -37.00 -3.95
C ILE A 579 18.21 -35.96 -4.11
N ARG A 580 19.46 -36.30 -3.76
CA ARG A 580 20.59 -35.37 -3.92
C ARG A 580 20.80 -34.96 -5.38
N ALA A 581 20.75 -35.90 -6.31
CA ALA A 581 20.87 -35.61 -7.74
C ALA A 581 19.71 -34.73 -8.25
N ILE A 582 18.48 -35.00 -7.81
CA ILE A 582 17.30 -34.19 -8.15
C ILE A 582 17.42 -32.76 -7.59
N SER A 583 18.04 -32.61 -6.41
CA SER A 583 18.17 -31.32 -5.72
C SER A 583 19.09 -30.31 -6.41
N GLU A 584 19.95 -30.75 -7.33
CA GLU A 584 20.82 -29.85 -8.13
C GLU A 584 20.03 -28.95 -9.09
N LYS A 585 18.83 -29.38 -9.50
CA LYS A 585 17.90 -28.60 -10.34
C LYS A 585 16.51 -28.61 -9.71
N MET A 586 16.41 -28.04 -8.51
CA MET A 586 15.15 -28.05 -7.76
C MET A 586 14.08 -27.22 -8.48
N ASN A 587 12.92 -27.85 -8.70
CA ASN A 587 11.69 -27.23 -9.22
C ASN A 587 10.47 -27.87 -8.52
N GLY A 588 9.26 -27.37 -8.73
CA GLY A 588 8.06 -27.88 -8.03
C GLY A 588 7.82 -29.39 -8.18
N ASN A 589 8.00 -29.94 -9.39
CA ASN A 589 7.85 -31.39 -9.63
C ASN A 589 8.95 -32.20 -8.91
N ASN A 590 10.20 -31.72 -8.98
CA ASN A 590 11.34 -32.32 -8.32
C ASN A 590 11.23 -32.26 -6.79
N TYR A 591 10.66 -31.19 -6.25
CA TYR A 591 10.36 -31.07 -4.82
C TYR A 591 9.32 -32.11 -4.38
N ARG A 592 8.17 -32.18 -5.07
CA ARG A 592 7.11 -33.18 -4.77
C ARG A 592 7.64 -34.61 -4.84
N LYS A 593 8.43 -34.93 -5.88
CA LYS A 593 9.12 -36.22 -6.00
C LYS A 593 10.09 -36.47 -4.84
N SER A 594 10.86 -35.46 -4.44
CA SER A 594 11.80 -35.57 -3.33
C SER A 594 11.07 -35.85 -2.01
N ILE A 595 9.91 -35.23 -1.77
CA ILE A 595 9.06 -35.51 -0.61
C ILE A 595 8.55 -36.95 -0.62
N ALA A 596 8.02 -37.43 -1.75
CA ALA A 596 7.54 -38.81 -1.86
C ALA A 596 8.67 -39.83 -1.59
N ILE A 597 9.85 -39.65 -2.20
CA ILE A 597 11.00 -40.53 -1.98
C ILE A 597 11.49 -40.42 -0.53
N LYS A 598 11.47 -39.22 0.07
CA LYS A 598 11.83 -39.01 1.48
C LYS A 598 10.95 -39.86 2.40
N ASP A 599 9.64 -39.84 2.20
CA ASP A 599 8.70 -40.60 3.02
C ASP A 599 8.91 -42.12 2.85
N GLU A 600 9.26 -42.58 1.64
CA GLU A 600 9.68 -43.97 1.43
C GLU A 600 10.98 -44.32 2.19
N ILE A 601 11.99 -43.44 2.18
CA ILE A 601 13.24 -43.66 2.93
C ILE A 601 12.95 -43.74 4.43
N ILE A 602 12.08 -42.88 4.96
CA ILE A 602 11.69 -42.90 6.38
C ILE A 602 11.08 -44.27 6.74
N ASN A 603 10.19 -44.80 5.90
CA ASN A 603 9.61 -46.13 6.10
C ASN A 603 10.67 -47.25 6.05
N GLU A 604 11.65 -47.15 5.16
CA GLU A 604 12.78 -48.08 5.10
C GLU A 604 13.68 -47.98 6.35
N LEU A 605 13.95 -46.78 6.85
CA LEU A 605 14.71 -46.58 8.10
C LEU A 605 13.98 -47.17 9.31
N ILE A 606 12.65 -47.01 9.37
CA ILE A 606 11.81 -47.66 10.40
C ILE A 606 11.94 -49.18 10.30
N THR A 607 11.91 -49.73 9.09
CA THR A 607 12.09 -51.17 8.85
C THR A 607 13.48 -51.65 9.30
N LEU A 608 14.54 -50.91 8.97
CA LEU A 608 15.91 -51.20 9.41
C LEU A 608 16.03 -51.17 10.94
N LYS A 609 15.38 -50.22 11.61
CA LYS A 609 15.33 -50.16 13.08
C LYS A 609 14.75 -51.45 13.68
N HIS A 610 13.64 -51.94 13.14
CA HIS A 610 13.03 -53.20 13.59
C HIS A 610 13.94 -54.41 13.32
N LEU A 611 14.61 -54.45 12.17
CA LEU A 611 15.55 -55.52 11.85
C LEU A 611 16.78 -55.50 12.76
N ILE A 612 17.30 -54.33 13.14
CA ILE A 612 18.42 -54.21 14.10
C ILE A 612 18.05 -54.84 15.45
N THR A 613 16.82 -54.63 15.93
CA THR A 613 16.36 -55.27 17.17
C THR A 613 16.40 -56.80 17.06
N ARG A 614 15.95 -57.36 15.92
CA ARG A 614 16.01 -58.81 15.65
C ARG A 614 17.44 -59.31 15.50
N MET A 615 18.30 -58.56 14.81
CA MET A 615 19.72 -58.87 14.63
C MET A 615 20.45 -58.96 15.96
N ASN A 616 20.19 -58.01 16.87
CA ASN A 616 20.78 -58.03 18.20
C ASN A 616 20.32 -59.25 19.00
N LEU A 617 19.04 -59.62 18.93
CA LEU A 617 18.53 -60.83 19.57
C LEU A 617 19.19 -62.11 19.03
N VAL A 618 19.26 -62.27 17.71
CA VAL A 618 19.90 -63.43 17.07
C VAL A 618 21.40 -63.46 17.38
N LYS A 619 22.08 -62.32 17.36
CA LYS A 619 23.49 -62.21 17.76
C LYS A 619 23.69 -62.68 19.19
N SER A 620 22.87 -62.23 20.14
CA SER A 620 22.95 -62.66 21.54
C SER A 620 22.76 -64.17 21.68
N ILE A 621 21.81 -64.77 20.94
CA ILE A 621 21.59 -66.23 20.95
C ILE A 621 22.79 -66.98 20.37
N LEU A 622 23.32 -66.55 19.21
CA LEU A 622 24.45 -67.21 18.56
C LEU A 622 25.74 -67.06 19.36
N ASP A 623 26.01 -65.88 19.91
CA ASP A 623 27.16 -65.64 20.77
C ASP A 623 27.06 -66.47 22.05
N ALA A 624 25.87 -66.56 22.67
CA ALA A 624 25.62 -67.42 23.83
C ALA A 624 25.80 -68.90 23.48
N THR A 625 25.32 -69.36 22.32
CA THR A 625 25.47 -70.75 21.86
C THR A 625 26.93 -71.09 21.59
N ARG A 626 27.69 -70.17 20.97
CA ARG A 626 29.13 -70.32 20.72
C ARG A 626 29.92 -70.35 22.02
N LEU A 627 29.58 -69.48 22.98
CA LEU A 627 30.16 -69.48 24.33
C LEU A 627 29.85 -70.79 25.06
N PHE A 628 28.59 -71.25 24.99
CA PHE A 628 28.16 -72.52 25.55
C PHE A 628 28.94 -73.69 24.97
N GLY A 629 29.04 -73.82 23.64
CA GLY A 629 29.83 -74.86 23.01
C GLY A 629 31.31 -74.83 23.40
N LYS A 630 31.92 -73.63 23.49
CA LYS A 630 33.31 -73.48 23.97
C LYS A 630 33.46 -73.96 25.42
N TYR A 631 32.54 -73.58 26.30
CA TYR A 631 32.58 -73.98 27.70
C TYR A 631 32.21 -75.45 27.90
N LEU A 632 31.35 -76.00 27.05
CA LEU A 632 30.99 -77.41 27.02
C LEU A 632 32.23 -78.25 26.73
N LEU A 633 32.92 -77.98 25.61
CA LEU A 633 34.16 -78.68 25.27
C LEU A 633 35.22 -78.55 26.37
N LEU A 634 35.40 -77.35 26.94
CA LEU A 634 36.36 -77.12 28.02
C LEU A 634 35.97 -77.93 29.28
N SER A 635 34.70 -77.90 29.66
CA SER A 635 34.18 -78.61 30.83
C SER A 635 34.26 -80.13 30.64
N GLU A 636 33.95 -80.64 29.45
CA GLU A 636 34.08 -82.06 29.11
C GLU A 636 35.53 -82.50 29.23
N ILE A 637 36.48 -81.79 28.61
CA ILE A 637 37.91 -82.15 28.67
C ILE A 637 38.42 -82.12 30.12
N ILE A 638 38.13 -81.06 30.87
CA ILE A 638 38.57 -80.91 32.27
C ILE A 638 37.95 -82.02 33.11
N LEU A 639 36.63 -82.19 33.07
CA LEU A 639 35.93 -83.14 33.92
C LEU A 639 36.24 -84.59 33.55
N LEU A 640 36.40 -84.93 32.26
CA LEU A 640 36.85 -86.25 31.84
C LEU A 640 38.26 -86.54 32.35
N SER A 641 39.19 -85.61 32.18
CA SER A 641 40.56 -85.76 32.69
C SER A 641 40.59 -85.93 34.21
N LEU A 642 39.78 -85.14 34.93
CA LEU A 642 39.67 -85.22 36.38
C LEU A 642 39.02 -86.52 36.84
N THR A 643 38.00 -87.00 36.12
CA THR A 643 37.31 -88.27 36.40
C THR A 643 38.25 -89.45 36.19
N ILE A 644 39.02 -89.45 35.09
CA ILE A 644 40.03 -90.48 34.82
C ILE A 644 41.13 -90.44 35.89
N ALA A 645 41.67 -89.25 36.19
CA ALA A 645 42.69 -89.08 37.21
C ALA A 645 42.20 -89.51 38.60
N LEU A 646 40.95 -89.17 38.95
CA LEU A 646 40.31 -89.58 40.20
C LEU A 646 40.15 -91.09 40.27
N PHE A 647 39.70 -91.74 39.20
CA PHE A 647 39.61 -93.20 39.15
C PHE A 647 40.98 -93.87 39.28
N THR A 648 42.03 -93.33 38.64
CA THR A 648 43.40 -93.85 38.79
C THR A 648 43.97 -93.64 40.19
N LEU A 649 43.71 -92.48 40.81
CA LEU A 649 44.20 -92.13 42.14
C LEU A 649 43.47 -92.93 43.22
N LEU A 650 42.15 -93.06 43.11
CA LEU A 650 41.34 -93.90 43.99
C LEU A 650 41.77 -95.36 43.89
N ALA A 651 42.02 -95.88 42.69
CA ALA A 651 42.53 -97.25 42.54
C ALA A 651 43.87 -97.44 43.29
N ASN A 652 44.82 -96.51 43.14
CA ASN A 652 46.12 -96.58 43.79
C ASN A 652 46.07 -96.38 45.32
N ILE A 653 45.20 -95.49 45.84
CA ILE A 653 45.07 -95.24 47.29
C ILE A 653 44.31 -96.38 47.98
N LEU A 654 43.31 -96.94 47.30
CA LEU A 654 42.50 -98.03 47.85
C LEU A 654 43.27 -99.36 47.83
N GLU A 655 44.28 -99.50 46.96
CA GLU A 655 45.27 -100.57 47.01
C GLU A 655 46.03 -100.55 48.35
N GLY A 656 45.76 -101.54 49.21
CA GLY A 656 46.42 -101.70 50.52
C GLY A 656 45.67 -101.10 51.72
N SER A 657 44.51 -100.48 51.53
CA SER A 657 43.74 -99.81 52.61
C SER A 657 42.68 -100.69 53.31
N GLY A 658 42.52 -101.95 52.93
CA GLY A 658 41.56 -102.90 53.54
C GLY A 658 40.10 -102.78 53.07
N THR A 659 39.81 -101.92 52.08
CA THR A 659 38.45 -101.69 51.55
C THR A 659 38.20 -102.40 50.21
N GLU A 660 38.23 -103.74 50.17
CA GLU A 660 38.12 -104.54 48.94
C GLU A 660 36.81 -104.33 48.15
N GLY A 661 35.69 -104.09 48.84
CA GLY A 661 34.39 -103.88 48.20
C GLY A 661 34.31 -102.59 47.37
N ILE A 662 34.95 -101.52 47.84
CA ILE A 662 35.01 -100.23 47.14
C ILE A 662 36.00 -100.32 45.97
N LEU A 663 37.12 -101.01 46.15
CA LEU A 663 38.10 -101.24 45.08
C LEU A 663 37.50 -102.02 43.89
N ARG A 664 36.64 -103.01 44.15
CA ARG A 664 35.88 -103.72 43.09
C ARG A 664 34.93 -102.81 42.33
N LEU A 665 34.21 -101.92 43.01
CA LEU A 665 33.28 -100.98 42.39
C LEU A 665 34.05 -99.92 41.55
N VAL A 666 35.15 -99.39 42.09
CA VAL A 666 36.00 -98.41 41.39
C VAL A 666 36.63 -98.99 40.14
N ASN A 667 36.95 -100.29 40.11
CA ASN A 667 37.52 -100.97 38.94
C ASN A 667 36.49 -101.61 37.99
N ASP A 668 35.20 -101.61 38.34
CA ASP A 668 34.13 -102.13 37.47
C ASP A 668 34.02 -101.29 36.18
N PRO A 669 34.20 -101.92 35.00
CA PRO A 669 34.04 -101.24 33.72
C PRO A 669 32.67 -100.59 33.54
N TRP A 670 31.60 -101.19 34.09
CA TRP A 670 30.25 -100.65 33.98
C TRP A 670 30.10 -99.37 34.81
N PHE A 671 30.54 -99.37 36.07
CA PHE A 671 30.54 -98.19 36.94
C PHE A 671 31.40 -97.04 36.41
N LYS A 672 32.61 -97.31 35.88
CA LYS A 672 33.45 -96.30 35.22
C LYS A 672 32.75 -95.69 34.01
N LYS A 673 32.14 -96.51 33.15
CA LYS A 673 31.44 -96.06 31.95
C LYS A 673 30.20 -95.21 32.30
N GLN A 674 29.44 -95.61 33.31
CA GLN A 674 28.25 -94.87 33.75
C GLN A 674 28.63 -93.53 34.39
N SER A 675 29.68 -93.50 35.22
CA SER A 675 30.20 -92.27 35.83
C SER A 675 30.72 -91.29 34.77
N ILE A 676 31.48 -91.79 33.79
CA ILE A 676 31.93 -90.97 32.66
C ILE A 676 30.74 -90.43 31.87
N SER A 677 29.70 -91.25 31.62
CA SER A 677 28.50 -90.84 30.89
C SER A 677 27.68 -89.78 31.63
N ILE A 678 27.54 -89.89 32.96
CA ILE A 678 26.87 -88.87 33.79
C ILE A 678 27.67 -87.57 33.76
N THR A 679 28.99 -87.64 33.85
CA THR A 679 29.86 -86.47 33.82
C THR A 679 29.78 -85.75 32.48
N THR A 680 29.79 -86.45 31.34
CA THR A 680 29.74 -85.83 30.01
C THR A 680 28.34 -85.39 29.59
N LEU A 681 27.29 -86.16 29.90
CA LEU A 681 25.94 -85.85 29.42
C LEU A 681 25.14 -84.92 30.35
N LEU A 682 25.52 -84.79 31.62
CA LEU A 682 24.78 -83.97 32.60
C LEU A 682 25.66 -82.90 33.23
N ILE A 683 26.77 -83.28 33.88
CA ILE A 683 27.57 -82.34 34.69
C ILE A 683 28.30 -81.32 33.80
N ALA A 684 28.92 -81.75 32.71
CA ALA A 684 29.60 -80.86 31.76
C ALA A 684 28.63 -79.86 31.10
N PRO A 685 27.47 -80.27 30.54
CA PRO A 685 26.46 -79.33 30.06
C PRO A 685 25.95 -78.35 31.11
N MET A 686 25.67 -78.80 32.35
CA MET A 686 25.23 -77.89 33.42
C MET A 686 26.31 -76.86 33.80
N THR A 687 27.56 -77.31 33.94
CA THR A 687 28.69 -76.40 34.26
C THR A 687 28.95 -75.42 33.11
N ALA A 688 28.88 -75.86 31.86
CA ALA A 688 28.98 -75.00 30.70
C ALA A 688 27.83 -73.97 30.62
N LEU A 689 26.61 -74.36 30.99
CA LEU A 689 25.45 -73.46 31.02
C LEU A 689 25.61 -72.39 32.10
N ILE A 690 26.07 -72.76 33.30
CA ILE A 690 26.38 -71.82 34.39
C ILE A 690 27.50 -70.87 34.00
N MET A 691 28.60 -71.37 33.41
CA MET A 691 29.70 -70.52 32.96
C MET A 691 29.27 -69.55 31.85
N THR A 692 28.41 -70.00 30.95
CA THR A 692 27.87 -69.17 29.85
C THR A 692 26.94 -68.09 30.40
N SER A 693 26.03 -68.43 31.32
CA SER A 693 25.12 -67.45 31.92
C SER A 693 25.90 -66.38 32.69
N VAL A 694 26.82 -66.78 33.59
CA VAL A 694 27.66 -65.86 34.37
C VAL A 694 28.45 -64.90 33.47
N LYS A 695 28.96 -65.38 32.33
CA LYS A 695 29.72 -64.54 31.40
C LYS A 695 28.85 -63.68 30.49
N SER A 696 27.65 -64.15 30.13
CA SER A 696 26.67 -63.39 29.36
C SER A 696 26.04 -62.25 30.17
N PHE A 697 25.88 -62.41 31.49
CA PHE A 697 25.36 -61.36 32.39
C PHE A 697 26.38 -60.28 32.75
N LYS A 698 27.68 -60.49 32.48
CA LYS A 698 28.76 -59.51 32.73
C LYS A 698 29.10 -58.63 31.52
N LYS A 699 28.46 -58.84 30.38
CA LYS A 699 28.60 -58.06 29.14
C LYS A 699 27.29 -57.34 28.85
#